data_AF-A0A4Z2BY53-F1
#
_entry.id   AF-A0A4Z2BY53-F1
#
_cell.length_a   1.000
_cell.length_b   1.000
_cell.length_c   1.000
_cell.angle_alpha   90.00
_cell.angle_beta   90.00
_cell.angle_gamma   90.00
#
_symmetry.space_group_name_H-M   'P 1'
#
loop_
_entity.id
_entity.type
_entity.pdbx_description
1 polymer ?
#
loop_
_entity_poly.entity_id
_entity_poly.type
_entity_poly.pdbx_seq_one_letter_code
_entity_poly.pdbx_strand_id
1 'polypeptide(L)'
;MGVRLGSLSDTPWWPPPPPLLLLLLCTVPCCSGRPFGIPMPSVNVAVVFSGATYQAEIKGRLSRENFMDLPLEVNPITVLVNNTNPRTLLTRICDTLSTNRVHGIVFEDNVGSEAVAQILDFISTQTTVPIVGISGGSAVVLPHKGEGSNFLQLGSSIEQQINGMFKVMEEYNWENFVVITSLYPGYETYVDYVKSFIDTSYFKWELQDVLTFDMSADGLNDIRARRLLQQIDAQVLLVYCSHEEAQYLFAMAADSGLVGPGYIWIIPSLAVGNPDIPPPDSFPVGLISIITDRWRMSLRKRVRDGVAIVVKGMQSFRKQRGFIPEGHSDCHNPVKTTLDNDTLFSDGYLVNPAMIIITLDRERQWDKVGNYEMGILQMRYPVWPRYGSYLEPVSDYRHLTVATLEERPFVIVESVDPVTGTCVSNTVPCRRQSNKTEVIVGHTEPYTKLCCKGFCIDILKKLSRNIKFSYDLYLVTNGKHGKLVRGIWNGMIGEVFYKRADMAIGSLTINEERSEIIDFSVPFVETGISVMVARSNGTVSPSAFLEPYSPAVWVMMFVMCLTVVAITVFVFEYCSPVGYNRSLVTAKDPGGPTFTIGKSVWLLWGIVFNNSVPIENPKGTTSKIMVLVWAFFAVIFLASYTANLAAFMIQEQYIDTVSGLSDKKFQKPQEQYPPFRFGTVPNGSTERNIRSNYPEMHSHMVRYNQKGVEDALNSLKTGKLDAFIYDAAVLNYMAGKDEGCKLVTIGSGKVFATTGYGIALQKDSRWKRPIDLALLQFLADGDTQKLQTVWLTGICRNEKKEVMSSKLDIDNMAGVFYMLLVAMGLSLLVFAWEHLLYWKLRHSVRKSDRLDFLLAISRGIYSCFSGVEHTDLNGSIQSPDVTTNYSQANMLKMLQTAKDMVSSARVENSLDNAYQDAGELEQAGSRQRAHGPSAQSGVSRR
;
A
#
# COMPACT_ATOMS: atom_id res chain seq x y z
N MET A 1 -7.07 -2.75 -49.22
CA MET A 1 -7.04 -1.56 -50.11
C MET A 1 -5.66 -0.91 -49.99
N GLY A 2 -5.22 -0.11 -50.97
CA GLY A 2 -4.07 0.83 -50.86
C GLY A 2 -2.70 0.21 -50.51
N VAL A 3 -1.83 -0.25 -51.42
CA VAL A 3 -1.19 0.36 -52.62
C VAL A 3 -0.01 1.30 -52.30
N ARG A 4 1.21 0.72 -52.37
CA ARG A 4 2.46 1.22 -53.03
C ARG A 4 3.09 2.54 -52.50
N LEU A 5 4.31 2.98 -52.87
CA LEU A 5 5.41 2.58 -53.79
C LEU A 5 6.74 3.05 -53.11
N GLY A 6 8.00 2.67 -53.41
CA GLY A 6 8.66 1.82 -54.42
C GLY A 6 10.17 1.65 -54.05
N SER A 7 10.89 0.62 -54.52
CA SER A 7 11.56 0.50 -55.85
C SER A 7 12.91 1.25 -55.94
N LEU A 8 14.02 0.73 -56.50
CA LEU A 8 14.37 -0.51 -57.23
C LEU A 8 15.92 -0.71 -57.09
N SER A 9 16.43 -1.92 -56.83
CA SER A 9 17.09 -2.85 -57.78
C SER A 9 18.64 -2.80 -57.71
N ASP A 10 19.44 -3.80 -58.15
CA ASP A 10 19.15 -4.95 -59.02
C ASP A 10 19.67 -6.33 -58.53
N THR A 11 19.30 -7.39 -59.26
CA THR A 11 19.51 -8.85 -58.98
C THR A 11 20.19 -9.51 -60.23
N PRO A 12 20.20 -10.85 -60.56
CA PRO A 12 19.71 -12.11 -59.94
C PRO A 12 20.85 -13.20 -59.85
N TRP A 13 20.73 -14.55 -59.91
CA TRP A 13 19.64 -15.56 -60.14
C TRP A 13 19.95 -16.91 -59.44
N TRP A 14 19.06 -17.32 -58.53
CA TRP A 14 18.25 -18.57 -58.43
C TRP A 14 18.73 -20.04 -58.81
N PRO A 15 18.00 -21.09 -58.32
CA PRO A 15 18.52 -22.45 -57.94
C PRO A 15 17.99 -23.60 -58.86
N PRO A 16 17.78 -24.93 -58.50
CA PRO A 16 17.97 -25.81 -57.30
C PRO A 16 18.79 -27.12 -57.64
N PRO A 17 18.62 -28.39 -57.13
CA PRO A 17 17.84 -29.00 -56.02
C PRO A 17 18.55 -30.08 -55.10
N PRO A 18 17.88 -30.62 -54.05
CA PRO A 18 18.27 -31.83 -53.26
C PRO A 18 17.77 -33.18 -53.91
N PRO A 19 17.97 -34.44 -53.39
CA PRO A 19 18.11 -34.88 -51.98
C PRO A 19 18.98 -36.15 -51.63
N LEU A 20 18.93 -36.55 -50.33
CA LEU A 20 19.28 -37.82 -49.63
C LEU A 20 19.96 -39.02 -50.36
N LEU A 21 21.01 -39.60 -49.72
CA LEU A 21 20.96 -40.96 -49.14
C LEU A 21 22.05 -41.23 -48.04
N LEU A 22 22.02 -42.44 -47.47
CA LEU A 22 22.58 -42.90 -46.18
C LEU A 22 24.03 -43.47 -46.21
N LEU A 23 24.52 -43.86 -45.01
CA LEU A 23 25.41 -44.99 -44.67
C LEU A 23 26.96 -44.80 -44.67
N LEU A 24 27.45 -44.39 -43.48
CA LEU A 24 28.33 -45.16 -42.58
C LEU A 24 29.76 -45.66 -43.00
N LEU A 25 30.68 -45.43 -42.05
CA LEU A 25 31.87 -46.21 -41.66
C LEU A 25 33.27 -45.97 -42.30
N CYS A 26 34.19 -45.71 -41.36
CA CYS A 26 35.53 -46.30 -41.24
C CYS A 26 36.78 -45.68 -41.92
N THR A 27 37.60 -45.12 -41.02
CA THR A 27 39.04 -45.41 -40.79
C THR A 27 40.15 -44.79 -41.63
N VAL A 28 41.08 -44.17 -40.87
CA VAL A 28 42.55 -44.12 -41.07
C VAL A 28 43.05 -43.08 -42.10
N PRO A 29 44.18 -42.39 -41.83
CA PRO A 29 44.19 -40.93 -41.95
C PRO A 29 44.90 -40.39 -43.21
N CYS A 30 44.33 -39.32 -43.77
CA CYS A 30 45.01 -38.54 -44.79
C CYS A 30 46.00 -37.56 -44.13
N CYS A 31 47.29 -37.71 -44.44
CA CYS A 31 48.35 -36.79 -43.99
C CYS A 31 48.21 -35.42 -44.68
N SER A 32 47.47 -34.50 -44.07
CA SER A 32 47.46 -33.09 -44.47
C SER A 32 48.68 -32.38 -43.89
N GLY A 33 49.62 -31.98 -44.76
CA GLY A 33 50.76 -31.15 -44.36
C GLY A 33 50.31 -29.76 -43.90
N ARG A 34 50.97 -29.21 -42.88
CA ARG A 34 50.70 -27.83 -42.44
C ARG A 34 50.94 -26.87 -43.63
N PRO A 35 50.02 -25.94 -43.95
CA PRO A 35 50.42 -24.72 -44.64
C PRO A 35 51.44 -23.98 -43.76
N PHE A 36 52.43 -23.32 -44.35
CA PHE A 36 53.45 -22.58 -43.60
C PHE A 36 52.79 -21.43 -42.83
N GLY A 37 52.52 -21.67 -41.55
CA GLY A 37 51.94 -20.67 -40.65
C GLY A 37 52.95 -19.56 -40.36
N ILE A 38 52.48 -18.32 -40.46
CA ILE A 38 53.17 -17.15 -39.88
C ILE A 38 53.45 -17.50 -38.41
N PRO A 39 54.70 -17.34 -37.91
CA PRO A 39 55.01 -17.67 -36.52
C PRO A 39 54.11 -16.87 -35.58
N MET A 40 53.37 -17.56 -34.71
CA MET A 40 52.63 -16.89 -33.64
C MET A 40 53.67 -16.28 -32.68
N PRO A 41 53.63 -14.98 -32.41
CA PRO A 41 54.59 -14.37 -31.50
C PRO A 41 54.32 -14.87 -30.07
N SER A 42 55.32 -15.50 -29.48
CA SER A 42 55.24 -16.13 -28.16
C SER A 42 55.43 -15.11 -27.04
N VAL A 43 54.59 -15.19 -26.01
CA VAL A 43 54.65 -14.29 -24.84
C VAL A 43 55.31 -15.03 -23.66
N ASN A 44 56.49 -14.56 -23.25
CA ASN A 44 57.14 -15.00 -22.01
C ASN A 44 56.43 -14.37 -20.80
N VAL A 45 55.84 -15.20 -19.93
CA VAL A 45 55.16 -14.78 -18.69
C VAL A 45 55.81 -15.50 -17.52
N ALA A 46 56.33 -14.74 -16.56
CA ALA A 46 56.89 -15.32 -15.33
C ALA A 46 55.77 -15.56 -14.32
N VAL A 47 55.75 -16.75 -13.72
CA VAL A 47 54.82 -17.10 -12.62
C VAL A 47 55.66 -17.36 -11.38
N VAL A 48 55.58 -16.45 -10.42
CA VAL A 48 56.34 -16.48 -9.17
C VAL A 48 55.45 -17.05 -8.07
N PHE A 49 55.89 -18.17 -7.50
CA PHE A 49 55.23 -18.79 -6.35
C PHE A 49 56.07 -18.57 -5.09
N SER A 50 55.49 -17.91 -4.09
CA SER A 50 56.13 -17.72 -2.79
C SER A 50 55.49 -18.59 -1.70
N GLY A 51 56.33 -19.33 -0.98
CA GLY A 51 55.90 -20.21 0.11
C GLY A 51 56.26 -21.69 -0.06
N ALA A 52 56.48 -22.37 1.06
CA ALA A 52 56.98 -23.75 1.08
C ALA A 52 55.97 -24.81 0.57
N THR A 53 54.65 -24.57 0.68
CA THR A 53 53.61 -25.53 0.28
C THR A 53 53.63 -25.79 -1.23
N TYR A 54 53.78 -24.73 -2.04
CA TYR A 54 53.78 -24.81 -3.49
C TYR A 54 54.94 -25.65 -4.06
N GLN A 55 56.05 -25.81 -3.33
CA GLN A 55 57.17 -26.67 -3.73
C GLN A 55 56.78 -28.17 -3.81
N ALA A 56 55.75 -28.60 -3.08
CA ALA A 56 55.22 -29.97 -3.14
C ALA A 56 54.10 -30.13 -4.18
N GLU A 57 53.26 -29.11 -4.36
CA GLU A 57 52.09 -29.14 -5.25
C GLU A 57 52.47 -28.99 -6.73
N ILE A 58 53.47 -28.15 -7.04
CA ILE A 58 53.89 -27.81 -8.40
C ILE A 58 55.00 -28.77 -8.90
N LYS A 59 54.86 -30.07 -8.58
CA LYS A 59 55.76 -31.12 -9.10
C LYS A 59 55.64 -31.34 -10.61
N GLY A 60 54.55 -30.89 -11.22
CA GLY A 60 54.47 -30.66 -12.66
C GLY A 60 54.77 -29.20 -12.98
N ARG A 61 55.83 -28.95 -13.78
CA ARG A 61 56.06 -27.62 -14.37
C ARG A 61 54.84 -27.22 -15.20
N LEU A 62 54.49 -25.92 -15.19
CA LEU A 62 53.44 -25.40 -16.07
C LEU A 62 53.85 -25.64 -17.54
N SER A 63 53.16 -26.54 -18.24
CA SER A 63 53.37 -26.80 -19.67
C SER A 63 52.57 -25.82 -20.53
N ARG A 64 52.98 -25.64 -21.79
CA ARG A 64 52.25 -24.82 -22.79
C ARG A 64 50.83 -25.35 -23.05
N GLU A 65 50.64 -26.67 -22.90
CA GLU A 65 49.36 -27.38 -23.06
C GLU A 65 48.26 -26.82 -22.15
N ASN A 66 48.59 -26.36 -20.94
CA ASN A 66 47.64 -25.73 -20.00
C ASN A 66 47.04 -24.40 -20.52
N PHE A 67 47.61 -23.83 -21.58
CA PHE A 67 47.30 -22.50 -22.09
C PHE A 67 46.88 -22.47 -23.57
N MET A 68 46.66 -23.64 -24.20
CA MET A 68 46.33 -23.74 -25.63
C MET A 68 45.01 -23.05 -26.03
N ASP A 69 44.12 -22.81 -25.07
CA ASP A 69 42.86 -22.06 -25.27
C ASP A 69 43.09 -20.54 -25.43
N LEU A 70 44.31 -20.03 -25.24
CA LEU A 70 44.63 -18.59 -25.24
C LEU A 70 45.06 -18.09 -26.64
N PRO A 71 44.81 -16.79 -26.95
CA PRO A 71 44.95 -16.27 -28.31
C PRO A 71 46.38 -15.97 -28.79
N LEU A 72 47.41 -16.29 -27.98
CA LEU A 72 48.84 -16.16 -28.29
C LEU A 72 49.56 -17.34 -27.63
N GLU A 73 50.68 -17.81 -28.21
CA GLU A 73 51.45 -18.89 -27.59
C GLU A 73 52.11 -18.41 -26.30
N VAL A 74 51.80 -19.06 -25.18
CA VAL A 74 52.33 -18.71 -23.86
C VAL A 74 53.55 -19.56 -23.54
N ASN A 75 54.63 -18.91 -23.12
CA ASN A 75 55.82 -19.57 -22.59
C ASN A 75 55.91 -19.29 -21.08
N PRO A 76 55.32 -20.14 -20.21
CA PRO A 76 55.26 -19.91 -18.77
C PRO A 76 56.60 -20.23 -18.10
N ILE A 77 57.10 -19.31 -17.28
CA ILE A 77 58.40 -19.41 -16.58
C ILE A 77 58.14 -19.51 -15.09
N THR A 78 58.20 -20.72 -14.53
CA THR A 78 57.96 -20.97 -13.10
C THR A 78 59.15 -20.56 -12.25
N VAL A 79 58.96 -19.60 -11.34
CA VAL A 79 59.94 -19.18 -10.33
C VAL A 79 59.42 -19.58 -8.95
N LEU A 80 60.28 -20.18 -8.13
CA LEU A 80 59.98 -20.58 -6.75
C LEU A 80 60.80 -19.69 -5.79
N VAL A 81 60.14 -19.15 -4.76
CA VAL A 81 60.73 -18.27 -3.75
C VAL A 81 60.35 -18.76 -2.35
N ASN A 82 61.32 -19.33 -1.62
CA ASN A 82 61.07 -19.95 -0.31
C ASN A 82 60.90 -18.95 0.85
N ASN A 83 61.22 -17.66 0.66
CA ASN A 83 61.15 -16.63 1.70
C ASN A 83 60.76 -15.26 1.08
N THR A 84 59.76 -14.60 1.66
CA THR A 84 59.24 -13.28 1.26
C THR A 84 60.17 -12.11 1.61
N ASN A 85 61.32 -12.35 2.24
CA ASN A 85 62.31 -11.31 2.54
C ASN A 85 62.58 -10.41 1.32
N PRO A 86 62.48 -9.07 1.45
CA PRO A 86 62.52 -8.14 0.32
C PRO A 86 63.76 -8.32 -0.56
N ARG A 87 64.92 -8.60 0.04
CA ARG A 87 66.18 -8.76 -0.68
C ARG A 87 66.16 -9.97 -1.61
N THR A 88 65.67 -11.12 -1.15
CA THR A 88 65.62 -12.35 -1.95
C THR A 88 64.54 -12.29 -3.03
N LEU A 89 63.42 -11.60 -2.75
CA LEU A 89 62.35 -11.38 -3.71
C LEU A 89 62.81 -10.44 -4.83
N LEU A 90 63.45 -9.31 -4.49
CA LEU A 90 64.01 -8.35 -5.45
C LEU A 90 65.07 -8.98 -6.35
N THR A 91 66.08 -9.65 -5.79
CA THR A 91 67.14 -10.26 -6.61
C THR A 91 66.56 -11.33 -7.54
N ARG A 92 65.63 -12.17 -7.07
CA ARG A 92 65.11 -13.27 -7.89
C ARG A 92 64.17 -12.81 -9.01
N ILE A 93 63.45 -11.72 -8.81
CA ILE A 93 62.66 -11.10 -9.89
C ILE A 93 63.60 -10.48 -10.93
N CYS A 94 64.63 -9.74 -10.52
CA CYS A 94 65.59 -9.13 -11.45
C CYS A 94 66.43 -10.17 -12.23
N ASP A 95 66.89 -11.25 -11.58
CA ASP A 95 67.49 -12.42 -12.25
C ASP A 95 66.58 -12.92 -13.39
N THR A 96 65.29 -13.03 -13.11
CA THR A 96 64.29 -13.62 -14.02
C THR A 96 63.99 -12.71 -15.20
N LEU A 97 63.85 -11.40 -14.95
CA LEU A 97 63.67 -10.38 -15.99
C LEU A 97 64.86 -10.38 -16.96
N SER A 98 66.07 -10.28 -16.42
CA SER A 98 67.30 -10.21 -17.23
C SER A 98 67.55 -11.48 -18.05
N THR A 99 67.35 -12.66 -17.43
CA THR A 99 67.59 -13.94 -18.12
C THR A 99 66.59 -14.22 -19.25
N ASN A 100 65.34 -13.78 -19.14
CA ASN A 100 64.25 -14.34 -19.95
C ASN A 100 63.41 -13.35 -20.79
N ARG A 101 63.63 -12.03 -20.71
CA ARG A 101 62.83 -11.01 -21.42
C ARG A 101 61.32 -11.19 -21.21
N VAL A 102 60.84 -10.80 -20.04
CA VAL A 102 59.48 -11.10 -19.57
C VAL A 102 58.50 -9.98 -19.94
N HIS A 103 57.29 -10.33 -20.36
CA HIS A 103 56.26 -9.37 -20.79
C HIS A 103 55.28 -9.02 -19.67
N GLY A 104 55.16 -9.88 -18.65
CA GLY A 104 54.41 -9.63 -17.42
C GLY A 104 54.73 -10.69 -16.36
N ILE A 105 54.59 -10.30 -15.09
CA ILE A 105 54.80 -11.18 -13.93
C ILE A 105 53.43 -11.51 -13.33
N VAL A 106 53.22 -12.77 -12.99
CA VAL A 106 52.08 -13.26 -12.23
C VAL A 106 52.63 -13.73 -10.89
N PHE A 107 52.11 -13.19 -9.78
CA PHE A 107 52.59 -13.47 -8.44
C PHE A 107 51.49 -14.14 -7.60
N GLU A 108 51.85 -15.22 -6.92
CA GLU A 108 50.97 -16.02 -6.07
C GLU A 108 51.74 -16.38 -4.79
N ASP A 109 51.21 -16.03 -3.64
CA ASP A 109 51.81 -16.35 -2.34
C ASP A 109 50.81 -16.97 -1.37
N ASN A 110 51.35 -17.68 -0.36
CA ASN A 110 50.56 -18.27 0.73
C ASN A 110 50.73 -17.50 2.05
N VAL A 111 51.53 -16.42 2.04
CA VAL A 111 51.92 -15.63 3.20
C VAL A 111 50.97 -14.43 3.30
N GLY A 112 50.28 -14.25 4.43
CA GLY A 112 49.34 -13.14 4.63
C GLY A 112 50.00 -11.76 4.86
N SER A 113 51.17 -11.50 4.28
CA SER A 113 51.98 -10.31 4.57
C SER A 113 51.77 -9.20 3.53
N GLU A 114 51.07 -8.14 3.95
CA GLU A 114 50.84 -6.89 3.22
C GLU A 114 52.10 -6.25 2.58
N ALA A 115 53.26 -6.40 3.21
CA ALA A 115 54.54 -5.86 2.73
C ALA A 115 54.90 -6.41 1.35
N VAL A 116 54.44 -7.62 0.99
CA VAL A 116 54.63 -8.21 -0.33
C VAL A 116 53.99 -7.35 -1.42
N ALA A 117 52.76 -6.85 -1.22
CA ALA A 117 52.10 -5.96 -2.18
C ALA A 117 52.86 -4.64 -2.36
N GLN A 118 53.32 -4.02 -1.27
CA GLN A 118 54.10 -2.77 -1.31
C GLN A 118 55.41 -2.93 -2.10
N ILE A 119 56.12 -4.05 -1.91
CA ILE A 119 57.36 -4.34 -2.64
C ILE A 119 57.08 -4.60 -4.13
N LEU A 120 55.98 -5.27 -4.47
CA LEU A 120 55.58 -5.50 -5.86
C LEU A 120 55.15 -4.20 -6.56
N ASP A 121 54.45 -3.30 -5.88
CA ASP A 121 54.10 -1.97 -6.42
C ASP A 121 55.36 -1.12 -6.70
N PHE A 122 56.33 -1.14 -5.77
CA PHE A 122 57.63 -0.52 -5.98
C PHE A 122 58.37 -1.12 -7.20
N ILE A 123 58.41 -2.45 -7.33
CA ILE A 123 59.04 -3.11 -8.50
C ILE A 123 58.34 -2.72 -9.79
N SER A 124 57.00 -2.70 -9.82
CA SER A 124 56.24 -2.32 -11.02
C SER A 124 56.47 -0.84 -11.38
N THR A 125 56.53 0.06 -10.39
CA THR A 125 56.88 1.47 -10.58
C THR A 125 58.28 1.68 -11.17
N GLN A 126 59.29 0.90 -10.73
CA GLN A 126 60.67 1.03 -11.24
C GLN A 126 60.87 0.34 -12.61
N THR A 127 60.22 -0.79 -12.86
CA THR A 127 60.44 -1.61 -14.07
C THR A 127 59.44 -1.33 -15.19
N THR A 128 58.30 -0.70 -14.88
CA THR A 128 57.08 -0.60 -15.71
C THR A 128 56.46 -1.94 -16.14
N VAL A 129 57.01 -3.07 -15.68
CA VAL A 129 56.48 -4.41 -15.97
C VAL A 129 55.10 -4.57 -15.31
N PRO A 130 54.06 -5.03 -16.03
CA PRO A 130 52.78 -5.35 -15.42
C PRO A 130 52.93 -6.56 -14.50
N ILE A 131 52.56 -6.39 -13.23
CA ILE A 131 52.57 -7.43 -12.21
C ILE A 131 51.13 -7.73 -11.81
N VAL A 132 50.74 -9.00 -11.80
CA VAL A 132 49.40 -9.45 -11.41
C VAL A 132 49.47 -10.23 -10.10
N GLY A 133 49.03 -9.62 -9.00
CA GLY A 133 48.88 -10.29 -7.69
C GLY A 133 47.57 -11.08 -7.61
N ILE A 134 47.65 -12.38 -7.35
CA ILE A 134 46.53 -13.32 -7.44
C ILE A 134 45.83 -13.55 -6.09
N SER A 135 46.57 -14.00 -5.08
CA SER A 135 46.09 -14.30 -3.72
C SER A 135 47.25 -14.23 -2.72
N GLY A 136 46.94 -14.29 -1.42
CA GLY A 136 47.93 -14.04 -0.37
C GLY A 136 48.25 -12.55 -0.19
N GLY A 137 49.43 -12.24 0.35
CA GLY A 137 49.92 -10.89 0.59
C GLY A 137 49.96 -10.02 -0.67
N SER A 138 50.21 -10.61 -1.85
CA SER A 138 50.15 -9.88 -3.13
C SER A 138 48.74 -9.43 -3.56
N ALA A 139 47.68 -10.00 -2.98
CA ALA A 139 46.29 -9.57 -3.20
C ALA A 139 45.75 -8.64 -2.11
N VAL A 140 46.56 -8.30 -1.10
CA VAL A 140 46.21 -7.33 -0.05
C VAL A 140 46.09 -5.93 -0.66
N VAL A 141 45.01 -5.22 -0.31
CA VAL A 141 44.66 -3.93 -0.90
C VAL A 141 45.63 -2.84 -0.42
N LEU A 142 46.26 -2.16 -1.37
CA LEU A 142 47.02 -0.93 -1.14
C LEU A 142 46.10 0.30 -1.29
N PRO A 143 46.08 1.24 -0.32
CA PRO A 143 45.21 2.41 -0.40
C PRO A 143 45.64 3.38 -1.50
N HIS A 144 46.95 3.50 -1.73
CA HIS A 144 47.57 4.32 -2.76
C HIS A 144 48.67 3.49 -3.44
N LYS A 145 48.88 3.69 -4.74
CA LYS A 145 49.93 3.04 -5.55
C LYS A 145 50.85 4.11 -6.14
N GLY A 146 52.08 3.73 -6.48
CA GLY A 146 53.04 4.64 -7.11
C GLY A 146 52.54 5.20 -8.45
N GLU A 147 52.79 6.49 -8.71
CA GLU A 147 52.48 7.11 -10.01
C GLU A 147 53.25 6.38 -11.13
N GLY A 148 52.52 5.77 -12.07
CA GLY A 148 53.08 4.94 -13.13
C GLY A 148 53.33 3.47 -12.76
N SER A 149 52.86 3.00 -11.61
CA SER A 149 52.81 1.57 -11.28
C SER A 149 51.82 0.82 -12.18
N ASN A 150 52.25 -0.31 -12.73
CA ASN A 150 51.42 -1.25 -13.50
C ASN A 150 51.01 -2.48 -12.64
N PHE A 151 50.88 -2.30 -11.32
CA PHE A 151 50.52 -3.37 -10.38
C PHE A 151 49.00 -3.59 -10.33
N LEU A 152 48.59 -4.69 -10.95
CA LEU A 152 47.21 -5.17 -11.00
C LEU A 152 46.97 -6.22 -9.91
N GLN A 153 45.84 -6.14 -9.22
CA GLN A 153 45.48 -7.06 -8.15
C GLN A 153 44.10 -7.68 -8.41
N LEU A 154 43.98 -8.99 -8.16
CA LEU A 154 42.73 -9.74 -8.35
C LEU A 154 41.81 -9.72 -7.11
N GLY A 155 42.20 -9.00 -6.06
CA GLY A 155 41.34 -8.62 -4.94
C GLY A 155 40.34 -7.51 -5.31
N SER A 156 39.40 -7.25 -4.41
CA SER A 156 38.48 -6.12 -4.47
C SER A 156 39.05 -4.88 -3.80
N SER A 157 38.74 -3.69 -4.31
CA SER A 157 39.18 -2.41 -3.72
C SER A 157 38.53 -2.14 -2.36
N ILE A 158 39.06 -1.17 -1.60
CA ILE A 158 38.49 -0.77 -0.30
C ILE A 158 37.02 -0.34 -0.46
N GLU A 159 36.74 0.51 -1.45
CA GLU A 159 35.38 0.97 -1.79
C GLU A 159 34.41 -0.19 -2.08
N GLN A 160 34.85 -1.19 -2.85
CA GLN A 160 34.04 -2.37 -3.17
C GLN A 160 33.75 -3.22 -1.93
N GLN A 161 34.74 -3.41 -1.06
CA GLN A 161 34.54 -4.13 0.20
C GLN A 161 33.56 -3.37 1.11
N ILE A 162 33.71 -2.04 1.24
CA ILE A 162 32.76 -1.19 1.98
C ILE A 162 31.34 -1.31 1.42
N ASN A 163 31.15 -1.21 0.10
CA ASN A 163 29.84 -1.40 -0.55
C ASN A 163 29.24 -2.78 -0.21
N GLY A 164 30.05 -3.84 -0.25
CA GLY A 164 29.65 -5.18 0.21
C GLY A 164 29.25 -5.21 1.69
N MET A 165 30.01 -4.55 2.59
CA MET A 165 29.74 -4.49 4.03
C MET A 165 28.40 -3.78 4.29
N PHE A 166 28.18 -2.61 3.69
CA PHE A 166 26.91 -1.88 3.75
C PHE A 166 25.74 -2.71 3.19
N LYS A 167 25.94 -3.46 2.11
CA LYS A 167 24.89 -4.34 1.55
C LYS A 167 24.52 -5.50 2.49
N VAL A 168 25.47 -6.02 3.28
CA VAL A 168 25.14 -6.96 4.38
C VAL A 168 24.33 -6.26 5.47
N MET A 169 24.76 -5.09 5.92
CA MET A 169 24.06 -4.31 6.94
C MET A 169 22.63 -3.93 6.49
N GLU A 170 22.43 -3.65 5.20
CA GLU A 170 21.14 -3.31 4.59
C GLU A 170 20.18 -4.50 4.60
N GLU A 171 20.66 -5.70 4.25
CA GLU A 171 19.85 -6.92 4.34
C GLU A 171 19.45 -7.22 5.81
N TYR A 172 20.28 -6.90 6.81
CA TYR A 172 19.93 -7.13 8.21
C TYR A 172 19.26 -5.94 8.93
N ASN A 173 19.05 -4.79 8.28
CA ASN A 173 18.57 -3.54 8.89
C ASN A 173 19.44 -3.08 10.10
N TRP A 174 20.77 -3.19 10.01
CA TRP A 174 21.69 -2.74 11.06
C TRP A 174 21.97 -1.24 10.97
N GLU A 175 20.97 -0.43 11.34
CA GLU A 175 20.96 1.04 11.21
C GLU A 175 22.11 1.72 12.00
N ASN A 176 22.49 1.19 13.18
CA ASN A 176 23.43 1.82 14.11
C ASN A 176 24.78 1.09 14.20
N PHE A 177 25.90 1.79 14.02
CA PHE A 177 27.25 1.20 14.08
C PHE A 177 28.34 2.17 14.55
N VAL A 178 29.50 1.60 14.91
CA VAL A 178 30.77 2.31 15.18
C VAL A 178 31.82 1.84 14.19
N VAL A 179 32.72 2.76 13.78
CA VAL A 179 33.93 2.42 13.04
C VAL A 179 35.11 2.42 14.00
N ILE A 180 35.88 1.33 14.00
CA ILE A 180 37.17 1.23 14.67
C ILE A 180 38.26 1.16 13.58
N THR A 181 39.26 2.02 13.65
CA THR A 181 40.47 1.87 12.83
C THR A 181 41.73 1.79 13.70
N SER A 182 42.70 1.09 13.18
CA SER A 182 44.11 1.29 13.52
C SER A 182 44.68 2.55 12.85
N LEU A 183 45.96 2.84 13.08
CA LEU A 183 46.75 3.78 12.28
C LEU A 183 47.26 3.15 10.95
N TYR A 184 46.73 2.00 10.54
CA TYR A 184 47.13 1.31 9.31
C TYR A 184 46.93 2.18 8.05
N PRO A 185 47.87 2.20 7.08
CA PRO A 185 47.78 3.03 5.89
C PRO A 185 46.41 2.98 5.18
N GLY A 186 45.85 4.16 4.92
CA GLY A 186 44.55 4.31 4.28
C GLY A 186 43.34 4.37 5.22
N TYR A 187 43.53 4.38 6.55
CA TYR A 187 42.41 4.50 7.50
C TYR A 187 41.54 5.76 7.25
N GLU A 188 42.14 6.89 6.86
CA GLU A 188 41.41 8.12 6.52
C GLU A 188 40.54 7.93 5.28
N THR A 189 41.10 7.34 4.23
CA THR A 189 40.39 7.02 2.99
C THR A 189 39.24 6.03 3.24
N TYR A 190 39.45 5.02 4.08
CA TYR A 190 38.40 4.09 4.52
C TYR A 190 37.25 4.83 5.22
N VAL A 191 37.57 5.70 6.18
CA VAL A 191 36.57 6.49 6.94
C VAL A 191 35.81 7.47 6.03
N ASP A 192 36.47 8.10 5.05
CA ASP A 192 35.82 9.03 4.13
C ASP A 192 34.95 8.32 3.08
N TYR A 193 35.32 7.13 2.61
CA TYR A 193 34.42 6.27 1.85
C TYR A 193 33.18 5.90 2.68
N VAL A 194 33.33 5.50 3.95
CA VAL A 194 32.19 5.18 4.84
C VAL A 194 31.23 6.37 4.98
N LYS A 195 31.74 7.59 5.19
CA LYS A 195 30.91 8.82 5.20
C LYS A 195 30.17 9.03 3.88
N SER A 196 30.88 8.89 2.75
CA SER A 196 30.30 9.07 1.42
C SER A 196 29.17 8.06 1.13
N PHE A 197 29.31 6.81 1.56
CA PHE A 197 28.24 5.80 1.46
C PHE A 197 27.05 6.08 2.37
N ILE A 198 27.24 6.70 3.55
CA ILE A 198 26.14 7.18 4.39
C ILE A 198 25.37 8.28 3.65
N ASP A 199 26.06 9.36 3.26
CA ASP A 199 25.48 10.58 2.66
C ASP A 199 24.76 10.34 1.34
N THR A 200 25.21 9.36 0.54
CA THR A 200 24.61 9.04 -0.77
C THR A 200 23.43 8.08 -0.70
N SER A 201 23.18 7.43 0.44
CA SER A 201 22.17 6.39 0.57
C SER A 201 20.81 6.91 1.07
N TYR A 202 19.72 6.27 0.63
CA TYR A 202 18.37 6.53 1.16
C TYR A 202 18.10 5.85 2.51
N PHE A 203 19.04 5.05 3.02
CA PHE A 203 18.91 4.36 4.30
C PHE A 203 19.40 5.28 5.43
N LYS A 204 18.72 5.25 6.58
CA LYS A 204 19.07 6.10 7.73
C LYS A 204 20.10 5.40 8.61
N TRP A 205 21.36 5.45 8.18
CA TRP A 205 22.48 5.00 8.99
C TRP A 205 22.78 5.98 10.13
N GLU A 206 23.09 5.46 11.31
CA GLU A 206 23.55 6.21 12.47
C GLU A 206 24.95 5.74 12.86
N LEU A 207 25.96 6.42 12.30
CA LEU A 207 27.36 6.30 12.71
C LEU A 207 27.51 7.00 14.07
N GLN A 208 27.74 6.23 15.13
CA GLN A 208 27.84 6.77 16.49
C GLN A 208 29.20 7.46 16.76
N ASP A 209 30.30 6.80 16.38
CA ASP A 209 31.66 7.32 16.58
C ASP A 209 32.67 6.65 15.62
N VAL A 210 33.84 7.26 15.47
CA VAL A 210 35.00 6.77 14.70
C VAL A 210 36.22 6.72 15.62
N LEU A 211 36.50 5.53 16.17
CA LEU A 211 37.57 5.31 17.15
C LEU A 211 38.87 4.91 16.44
N THR A 212 39.88 5.78 16.49
CA THR A 212 41.22 5.49 15.99
C THR A 212 42.14 5.03 17.15
N PHE A 213 42.82 3.91 16.96
CA PHE A 213 43.74 3.34 17.95
C PHE A 213 45.16 3.16 17.38
N ASP A 214 46.14 3.56 18.17
CA ASP A 214 47.52 3.12 18.02
C ASP A 214 47.63 1.71 18.63
N MET A 215 48.02 0.72 17.82
CA MET A 215 48.10 -0.70 18.20
C MET A 215 49.51 -1.12 18.65
N SER A 216 50.41 -0.16 18.87
CA SER A 216 51.69 -0.41 19.53
C SER A 216 51.52 -0.88 20.98
N ALA A 217 52.41 -1.76 21.45
CA ALA A 217 52.33 -2.45 22.74
C ALA A 217 52.70 -1.56 23.96
N ASP A 218 52.28 -0.30 23.96
CA ASP A 218 52.53 0.69 25.01
C ASP A 218 51.38 0.68 26.03
N GLY A 219 51.55 -0.02 27.15
CA GLY A 219 50.49 -0.30 28.15
C GLY A 219 49.79 0.91 28.81
N LEU A 220 50.17 2.15 28.51
CA LEU A 220 49.40 3.36 28.84
C LEU A 220 48.28 3.62 27.83
N ASN A 221 48.51 3.31 26.56
CA ASN A 221 47.52 3.41 25.48
C ASN A 221 46.42 2.35 25.67
N ASP A 222 46.77 1.12 26.08
CA ASP A 222 45.81 0.06 26.43
C ASP A 222 44.72 0.53 27.40
N ILE A 223 45.09 1.29 28.43
CA ILE A 223 44.14 1.79 29.45
C ILE A 223 43.19 2.84 28.85
N ARG A 224 43.64 3.60 27.85
CA ARG A 224 42.78 4.52 27.08
C ARG A 224 41.89 3.76 26.11
N ALA A 225 42.45 2.82 25.35
CA ALA A 225 41.72 1.99 24.40
C ALA A 225 40.60 1.19 25.08
N ARG A 226 40.90 0.47 26.16
CA ARG A 226 39.92 -0.27 26.97
C ARG A 226 38.77 0.62 27.47
N ARG A 227 39.04 1.87 27.88
CA ARG A 227 37.99 2.82 28.30
C ARG A 227 37.10 3.28 27.15
N LEU A 228 37.67 3.53 25.98
CA LEU A 228 36.91 3.92 24.79
C LEU A 228 36.08 2.73 24.25
N LEU A 229 36.64 1.51 24.26
CA LEU A 229 35.91 0.28 23.96
C LEU A 229 34.74 0.07 24.93
N GLN A 230 34.93 0.34 26.23
CA GLN A 230 33.86 0.28 27.25
C GLN A 230 32.78 1.38 27.11
N GLN A 231 32.92 2.33 26.18
CA GLN A 231 31.92 3.35 25.87
C GLN A 231 31.12 3.05 24.59
N ILE A 232 31.32 1.89 23.96
CA ILE A 232 30.60 1.50 22.73
C ILE A 232 29.23 0.88 23.05
N ASP A 233 28.18 1.66 22.81
CA ASP A 233 26.77 1.20 22.87
C ASP A 233 26.28 0.56 21.54
N ALA A 234 27.06 0.66 20.45
CA ALA A 234 26.71 0.07 19.15
C ALA A 234 26.81 -1.46 19.13
N GLN A 235 25.86 -2.11 18.44
CA GLN A 235 25.87 -3.56 18.22
C GLN A 235 26.81 -3.98 17.07
N VAL A 236 26.99 -3.13 16.05
CA VAL A 236 27.83 -3.44 14.88
C VAL A 236 29.11 -2.61 14.91
N LEU A 237 30.25 -3.29 14.76
CA LEU A 237 31.58 -2.70 14.73
C LEU A 237 32.24 -3.00 13.39
N LEU A 238 32.52 -1.96 12.61
CA LEU A 238 33.30 -2.05 11.38
C LEU A 238 34.77 -1.80 11.71
N VAL A 239 35.65 -2.76 11.43
CA VAL A 239 37.06 -2.70 11.84
C VAL A 239 37.99 -2.59 10.64
N TYR A 240 38.94 -1.64 10.66
CA TYR A 240 40.00 -1.49 9.66
C TYR A 240 41.40 -1.56 10.30
N CYS A 241 42.09 -2.69 10.13
CA CYS A 241 43.46 -2.95 10.59
C CYS A 241 44.10 -4.14 9.87
N SER A 242 45.40 -4.33 10.06
CA SER A 242 46.15 -5.53 9.62
C SER A 242 45.74 -6.78 10.42
N HIS A 243 46.19 -7.96 9.96
CA HIS A 243 45.88 -9.24 10.61
C HIS A 243 46.48 -9.35 12.04
N GLU A 244 47.68 -8.84 12.25
CA GLU A 244 48.36 -8.87 13.57
C GLU A 244 47.72 -7.87 14.55
N GLU A 245 47.36 -6.67 14.07
CA GLU A 245 46.60 -5.68 14.86
C GLU A 245 45.19 -6.19 15.21
N ALA A 246 44.52 -6.90 14.30
CA ALA A 246 43.23 -7.53 14.58
C ALA A 246 43.31 -8.54 15.72
N GLN A 247 44.36 -9.37 15.75
CA GLN A 247 44.60 -10.32 16.85
C GLN A 247 44.73 -9.60 18.20
N TYR A 248 45.40 -8.45 18.24
CA TYR A 248 45.57 -7.62 19.44
C TYR A 248 44.27 -6.90 19.85
N LEU A 249 43.57 -6.28 18.90
CA LEU A 249 42.28 -5.62 19.12
C LEU A 249 41.24 -6.59 19.69
N PHE A 250 41.10 -7.79 19.11
CA PHE A 250 40.13 -8.77 19.62
C PHE A 250 40.48 -9.29 21.02
N ALA A 251 41.77 -9.35 21.39
CA ALA A 251 42.17 -9.67 22.77
C ALA A 251 41.76 -8.56 23.76
N MET A 252 41.98 -7.29 23.42
CA MET A 252 41.49 -6.16 24.22
C MET A 252 39.96 -6.08 24.28
N ALA A 253 39.28 -6.43 23.18
CA ALA A 253 37.83 -6.49 23.11
C ALA A 253 37.25 -7.64 23.97
N ALA A 254 37.95 -8.78 24.07
CA ALA A 254 37.57 -9.88 24.95
C ALA A 254 37.69 -9.48 26.43
N ASP A 255 38.80 -8.86 26.84
CA ASP A 255 38.98 -8.27 28.17
C ASP A 255 37.92 -7.20 28.50
N SER A 256 37.39 -6.53 27.47
CA SER A 256 36.36 -5.47 27.60
C SER A 256 34.92 -5.98 27.46
N GLY A 257 34.71 -7.28 27.22
CA GLY A 257 33.38 -7.91 27.06
C GLY A 257 32.74 -7.76 25.68
N LEU A 258 33.37 -7.06 24.73
CA LEU A 258 32.84 -6.79 23.38
C LEU A 258 32.95 -7.98 22.41
N VAL A 259 33.67 -9.04 22.79
CA VAL A 259 33.63 -10.37 22.12
C VAL A 259 32.38 -11.17 22.55
N GLY A 260 31.54 -10.58 23.39
CA GLY A 260 30.28 -11.15 23.83
C GLY A 260 29.22 -11.30 22.73
N PRO A 261 28.18 -12.10 22.99
CA PRO A 261 27.19 -12.55 21.99
C PRO A 261 26.35 -11.45 21.32
N GLY A 262 26.32 -10.24 21.90
CA GLY A 262 25.53 -9.11 21.43
C GLY A 262 26.17 -8.25 20.36
N TYR A 263 27.46 -8.47 20.06
CA TYR A 263 28.25 -7.62 19.17
C TYR A 263 28.60 -8.34 17.86
N ILE A 264 28.41 -7.65 16.74
CA ILE A 264 28.77 -8.12 15.40
C ILE A 264 30.02 -7.38 14.95
N TRP A 265 31.06 -8.14 14.64
CA TRP A 265 32.30 -7.62 14.11
C TRP A 265 32.36 -7.87 12.60
N ILE A 266 32.63 -6.83 11.81
CA ILE A 266 32.78 -6.92 10.35
C ILE A 266 34.17 -6.40 9.96
N ILE A 267 34.97 -7.24 9.29
CA ILE A 267 36.33 -6.92 8.84
C ILE A 267 36.49 -7.02 7.31
N PRO A 268 37.36 -6.18 6.70
CA PRO A 268 37.78 -6.33 5.31
C PRO A 268 38.68 -7.56 5.14
N SER A 269 38.96 -7.92 3.88
CA SER A 269 39.80 -9.07 3.52
C SER A 269 41.23 -9.02 4.09
N LEU A 270 41.74 -7.81 4.39
CA LEU A 270 43.06 -7.57 4.99
C LEU A 270 43.21 -8.31 6.33
N ALA A 271 42.26 -8.13 7.26
CA ALA A 271 42.37 -8.67 8.62
C ALA A 271 42.09 -10.18 8.71
N VAL A 272 41.55 -10.81 7.65
CA VAL A 272 41.37 -12.27 7.58
C VAL A 272 42.71 -13.00 7.43
N GLY A 273 43.69 -12.38 6.76
CA GLY A 273 44.95 -13.05 6.41
C GLY A 273 44.72 -14.20 5.42
N ASN A 274 45.21 -15.40 5.75
CA ASN A 274 45.05 -16.60 4.91
C ASN A 274 43.89 -17.48 5.43
N PRO A 275 42.75 -17.58 4.71
CA PRO A 275 41.57 -18.33 5.16
C PRO A 275 41.74 -19.86 5.13
N ASP A 276 42.80 -20.39 4.51
CA ASP A 276 43.12 -21.83 4.53
C ASP A 276 43.78 -22.28 5.84
N ILE A 277 44.08 -21.34 6.75
CA ILE A 277 44.66 -21.56 8.08
C ILE A 277 43.61 -21.16 9.13
N PRO A 278 43.38 -21.97 10.19
CA PRO A 278 42.46 -21.58 11.26
C PRO A 278 42.97 -20.31 11.98
N PRO A 279 42.12 -19.31 12.23
CA PRO A 279 42.54 -18.03 12.79
C PRO A 279 42.93 -18.13 14.28
N PRO A 280 43.66 -17.14 14.83
CA PRO A 280 44.08 -17.11 16.23
C PRO A 280 42.92 -17.17 17.24
N ASP A 281 43.20 -17.68 18.44
CA ASP A 281 42.21 -17.89 19.50
C ASP A 281 41.41 -16.65 19.91
N SER A 282 41.93 -15.43 19.69
CA SER A 282 41.24 -14.19 20.04
C SER A 282 40.12 -13.81 19.08
N PHE A 283 40.06 -14.37 17.86
CA PHE A 283 39.06 -13.98 16.85
C PHE A 283 37.64 -14.43 17.29
N PRO A 284 36.64 -13.51 17.31
CA PRO A 284 35.29 -13.84 17.74
C PRO A 284 34.58 -14.84 16.80
N VAL A 285 33.90 -15.83 17.36
CA VAL A 285 32.98 -16.69 16.59
C VAL A 285 31.80 -15.85 16.10
N GLY A 286 31.44 -15.99 14.83
CA GLY A 286 30.45 -15.13 14.16
C GLY A 286 31.02 -13.86 13.51
N LEU A 287 32.33 -13.64 13.58
CA LEU A 287 33.06 -12.61 12.83
C LEU A 287 32.73 -12.69 11.33
N ILE A 288 32.36 -11.56 10.74
CA ILE A 288 31.97 -11.44 9.33
C ILE A 288 33.15 -10.88 8.52
N SER A 289 33.42 -11.46 7.34
CA SER A 289 34.29 -10.80 6.36
C SER A 289 33.80 -10.98 4.92
N ILE A 290 34.31 -10.12 4.04
CA ILE A 290 34.06 -10.14 2.61
C ILE A 290 35.39 -10.33 1.89
N ILE A 291 35.49 -11.42 1.15
CA ILE A 291 36.66 -11.77 0.32
C ILE A 291 36.20 -12.04 -1.12
N THR A 292 37.12 -12.22 -2.07
CA THR A 292 36.72 -12.61 -3.44
C THR A 292 36.41 -14.10 -3.54
N ASP A 293 35.52 -14.50 -4.45
CA ASP A 293 35.18 -15.94 -4.67
C ASP A 293 36.41 -16.78 -5.09
N ARG A 294 37.51 -16.11 -5.47
CA ARG A 294 38.80 -16.70 -5.83
C ARG A 294 39.40 -17.60 -4.76
N TRP A 295 39.02 -17.47 -3.48
CA TRP A 295 39.46 -18.40 -2.44
C TRP A 295 39.15 -19.86 -2.78
N ARG A 296 37.90 -20.18 -3.15
CA ARG A 296 37.48 -21.55 -3.50
C ARG A 296 37.92 -21.98 -4.93
N MET A 297 38.68 -21.16 -5.65
CA MET A 297 39.26 -21.53 -6.94
C MET A 297 40.62 -22.20 -6.75
N SER A 298 40.80 -23.38 -7.37
CA SER A 298 42.08 -24.10 -7.33
C SER A 298 43.24 -23.27 -7.90
N LEU A 299 44.43 -23.42 -7.31
CA LEU A 299 45.70 -22.76 -7.70
C LEU A 299 45.88 -22.67 -9.23
N ARG A 300 45.69 -23.80 -9.93
CA ARG A 300 45.81 -23.88 -11.40
C ARG A 300 44.83 -22.96 -12.14
N LYS A 301 43.60 -22.82 -11.65
CA LYS A 301 42.59 -21.92 -12.22
C LYS A 301 42.92 -20.45 -11.91
N ARG A 302 43.38 -20.14 -10.68
CA ARG A 302 43.83 -18.79 -10.31
C ARG A 302 45.00 -18.32 -11.19
N VAL A 303 46.04 -19.16 -11.33
CA VAL A 303 47.21 -18.91 -12.20
C VAL A 303 46.79 -18.79 -13.66
N ARG A 304 45.88 -19.64 -14.15
CA ARG A 304 45.33 -19.54 -15.52
C ARG A 304 44.69 -18.18 -15.77
N ASP A 305 43.90 -17.67 -14.84
CA ASP A 305 43.25 -16.36 -14.97
C ASP A 305 44.28 -15.22 -15.01
N GLY A 306 45.27 -15.21 -14.09
CA GLY A 306 46.32 -14.18 -14.06
C GLY A 306 47.16 -14.16 -15.34
N VAL A 307 47.58 -15.32 -15.84
CA VAL A 307 48.28 -15.45 -17.13
C VAL A 307 47.37 -15.01 -18.29
N ALA A 308 46.08 -15.36 -18.27
CA ALA A 308 45.14 -14.96 -19.31
C ALA A 308 44.90 -13.44 -19.35
N ILE A 309 45.00 -12.73 -18.23
CA ILE A 309 44.92 -11.26 -18.18
C ILE A 309 46.11 -10.64 -18.93
N VAL A 310 47.34 -11.04 -18.59
CA VAL A 310 48.56 -10.58 -19.29
C VAL A 310 48.46 -10.88 -20.79
N VAL A 311 48.10 -12.12 -21.16
CA VAL A 311 48.01 -12.54 -22.57
C VAL A 311 46.91 -11.81 -23.35
N LYS A 312 45.75 -11.52 -22.74
CA LYS A 312 44.69 -10.72 -23.36
C LYS A 312 45.07 -9.25 -23.50
N GLY A 313 45.76 -8.67 -22.51
CA GLY A 313 46.31 -7.31 -22.60
C GLY A 313 47.28 -7.18 -23.77
N MET A 314 48.24 -8.11 -23.87
CA MET A 314 49.17 -8.19 -25.00
C MET A 314 48.47 -8.43 -26.35
N GLN A 315 47.38 -9.20 -26.39
CA GLN A 315 46.55 -9.35 -27.59
C GLN A 315 45.83 -8.05 -27.98
N SER A 316 45.33 -7.29 -27.00
CA SER A 316 44.67 -6.00 -27.23
C SER A 316 45.66 -4.96 -27.77
N PHE A 317 46.82 -4.84 -27.12
CA PHE A 317 47.92 -3.99 -27.58
C PHE A 317 48.33 -4.34 -29.02
N ARG A 318 48.49 -5.63 -29.34
CA ARG A 318 48.80 -6.09 -30.70
C ARG A 318 47.71 -5.72 -31.71
N LYS A 319 46.42 -5.75 -31.33
CA LYS A 319 45.32 -5.31 -32.21
C LYS A 319 45.34 -3.80 -32.47
N GLN A 320 45.67 -3.00 -31.44
CA GLN A 320 45.72 -1.53 -31.55
C GLN A 320 46.99 -1.02 -32.26
N ARG A 321 48.15 -1.63 -32.00
CA ARG A 321 49.48 -1.14 -32.44
C ARG A 321 50.15 -2.00 -33.52
N GLY A 322 49.61 -3.19 -33.83
CA GLY A 322 50.11 -4.10 -34.88
C GLY A 322 51.25 -5.03 -34.45
N PHE A 323 52.07 -4.65 -33.47
CA PHE A 323 53.23 -5.40 -32.97
C PHE A 323 53.07 -5.86 -31.51
N ILE A 324 53.98 -6.72 -31.05
CA ILE A 324 54.17 -7.06 -29.65
C ILE A 324 55.48 -6.39 -29.18
N PRO A 325 55.50 -5.64 -28.06
CA PRO A 325 56.72 -5.03 -27.55
C PRO A 325 57.69 -6.10 -27.04
N GLU A 326 58.99 -5.85 -27.14
CA GLU A 326 60.00 -6.78 -26.60
C GLU A 326 59.91 -6.85 -25.07
N GLY A 327 59.99 -8.07 -24.51
CA GLY A 327 59.94 -8.29 -23.06
C GLY A 327 61.11 -7.64 -22.32
N HIS A 328 60.80 -7.06 -21.15
CA HIS A 328 61.73 -6.28 -20.34
C HIS A 328 62.92 -7.12 -19.86
N SER A 329 64.12 -6.57 -19.97
CA SER A 329 65.40 -7.30 -19.84
C SER A 329 66.35 -6.76 -18.79
N ASP A 330 65.98 -5.74 -18.02
CA ASP A 330 66.91 -5.12 -17.06
C ASP A 330 66.18 -4.42 -15.90
N CYS A 331 66.68 -4.59 -14.68
CA CYS A 331 66.26 -3.79 -13.52
C CYS A 331 67.11 -2.53 -13.33
N HIS A 332 68.30 -2.48 -13.94
CA HIS A 332 69.27 -1.42 -13.67
C HIS A 332 69.06 -0.15 -14.51
N ASN A 333 68.29 -0.24 -15.60
CA ASN A 333 68.01 0.86 -16.52
C ASN A 333 66.48 1.06 -16.64
N PRO A 334 65.83 1.87 -15.77
CA PRO A 334 64.40 2.06 -15.78
C PRO A 334 63.92 2.87 -17.01
N VAL A 335 63.12 2.24 -17.87
CA VAL A 335 62.56 2.89 -19.07
C VAL A 335 61.22 3.53 -18.75
N LYS A 336 61.20 4.86 -18.54
CA LYS A 336 59.95 5.60 -18.34
C LYS A 336 59.16 5.68 -19.65
N THR A 337 58.07 4.91 -19.73
CA THR A 337 57.12 4.94 -20.85
C THR A 337 55.73 5.27 -20.33
N THR A 338 55.15 6.39 -20.73
CA THR A 338 53.75 6.74 -20.43
C THR A 338 52.82 5.99 -21.38
N LEU A 339 51.88 5.22 -20.82
CA LEU A 339 50.80 4.56 -21.55
C LEU A 339 49.46 5.06 -21.00
N ASP A 340 48.51 5.35 -21.89
CA ASP A 340 47.12 5.63 -21.49
C ASP A 340 46.42 4.32 -21.09
N ASN A 341 45.65 4.36 -19.99
CA ASN A 341 44.99 3.20 -19.39
C ASN A 341 43.62 2.94 -20.02
N ASP A 342 43.36 1.69 -20.43
CA ASP A 342 42.14 1.31 -21.16
C ASP A 342 41.27 0.28 -20.38
N THR A 343 40.22 0.83 -19.74
CA THR A 343 38.87 0.27 -19.53
C THR A 343 38.60 -1.06 -18.78
N LEU A 344 39.58 -1.88 -18.34
CA LEU A 344 39.27 -3.11 -17.56
C LEU A 344 39.58 -3.06 -16.04
N PHE A 345 40.48 -2.17 -15.61
CA PHE A 345 40.86 -2.00 -14.20
C PHE A 345 40.75 -0.51 -13.82
N SER A 346 40.25 -0.21 -12.60
CA SER A 346 40.38 1.12 -11.99
C SER A 346 41.43 1.03 -10.90
N ASP A 347 42.44 1.92 -10.94
CA ASP A 347 43.50 2.00 -9.91
C ASP A 347 44.24 0.66 -9.68
N GLY A 348 44.28 -0.16 -10.74
CA GLY A 348 44.84 -1.51 -10.74
C GLY A 348 44.00 -2.56 -10.00
N TYR A 349 42.72 -2.31 -9.72
CA TYR A 349 41.75 -3.26 -9.18
C TYR A 349 40.69 -3.64 -10.22
N LEU A 350 40.11 -4.85 -10.08
CA LEU A 350 39.00 -5.30 -10.92
C LEU A 350 37.77 -4.41 -10.68
N VAL A 351 37.12 -3.93 -11.74
CA VAL A 351 35.97 -2.98 -11.61
C VAL A 351 34.72 -3.63 -10.99
N ASN A 352 34.49 -4.92 -11.24
CA ASN A 352 33.36 -5.69 -10.68
C ASN A 352 33.80 -7.13 -10.34
N PRO A 353 34.46 -7.37 -9.19
CA PRO A 353 34.82 -8.71 -8.74
C PRO A 353 33.62 -9.44 -8.14
N ALA A 354 33.53 -10.76 -8.35
CA ALA A 354 32.63 -11.61 -7.59
C ALA A 354 33.17 -11.76 -6.15
N MET A 355 32.37 -11.32 -5.18
CA MET A 355 32.73 -11.35 -3.76
C MET A 355 31.84 -12.33 -2.99
N ILE A 356 32.36 -12.82 -1.87
CA ILE A 356 31.70 -13.78 -1.01
C ILE A 356 31.77 -13.31 0.44
N ILE A 357 30.70 -13.59 1.17
CA ILE A 357 30.63 -13.32 2.60
C ILE A 357 30.98 -14.61 3.32
N ILE A 358 32.02 -14.54 4.14
CA ILE A 358 32.47 -15.62 5.00
C ILE A 358 32.20 -15.29 6.47
N THR A 359 32.01 -16.33 7.27
CA THR A 359 31.86 -16.21 8.73
C THR A 359 32.71 -17.22 9.44
N LEU A 360 33.29 -16.84 10.57
CA LEU A 360 33.99 -17.78 11.45
C LEU A 360 32.98 -18.62 12.24
N ASP A 361 32.86 -19.90 11.91
CA ASP A 361 31.96 -20.83 12.59
C ASP A 361 32.49 -21.28 13.97
N ARG A 362 31.64 -21.96 14.76
CA ARG A 362 31.97 -22.54 16.07
C ARG A 362 33.12 -23.55 16.00
N GLU A 363 33.30 -24.25 14.89
CA GLU A 363 34.46 -25.12 14.65
C GLU A 363 35.75 -24.34 14.28
N ARG A 364 35.71 -23.00 14.32
CA ARG A 364 36.77 -22.06 13.92
C ARG A 364 37.29 -22.27 12.49
N GLN A 365 36.36 -22.59 11.60
CA GLN A 365 36.57 -22.62 10.15
C GLN A 365 35.74 -21.52 9.49
N TRP A 366 36.21 -20.99 8.36
CA TRP A 366 35.45 -20.04 7.56
C TRP A 366 34.44 -20.77 6.65
N ASP A 367 33.14 -20.54 6.80
CA ASP A 367 32.15 -20.99 5.79
C ASP A 367 31.62 -19.81 4.94
N LYS A 368 31.21 -20.12 3.69
CA LYS A 368 30.60 -19.20 2.74
C LYS A 368 29.11 -19.07 3.02
N VAL A 369 28.73 -17.97 3.63
CA VAL A 369 27.33 -17.62 3.96
C VAL A 369 26.63 -16.88 2.82
N GLY A 370 27.36 -16.11 2.02
CA GLY A 370 26.79 -15.30 0.96
C GLY A 370 27.64 -15.16 -0.30
N ASN A 371 26.99 -14.66 -1.36
CA ASN A 371 27.56 -14.34 -2.66
C ASN A 371 27.10 -12.94 -3.08
N TYR A 372 28.02 -12.12 -3.60
CA TYR A 372 27.75 -10.75 -4.04
C TYR A 372 28.34 -10.55 -5.44
N GLU A 373 27.45 -10.40 -6.42
CA GLU A 373 27.79 -10.26 -7.84
C GLU A 373 26.91 -9.18 -8.48
N MET A 374 27.51 -8.30 -9.29
CA MET A 374 26.80 -7.27 -10.05
C MET A 374 25.87 -6.38 -9.19
N GLY A 375 26.25 -6.10 -7.94
CA GLY A 375 25.46 -5.32 -6.98
C GLY A 375 24.39 -6.11 -6.21
N ILE A 376 24.13 -7.37 -6.58
CA ILE A 376 23.09 -8.21 -5.98
C ILE A 376 23.69 -9.08 -4.88
N LEU A 377 23.18 -8.94 -3.66
CA LEU A 377 23.50 -9.79 -2.52
C LEU A 377 22.57 -11.02 -2.44
N GLN A 378 23.16 -12.22 -2.39
CA GLN A 378 22.48 -13.48 -2.14
C GLN A 378 23.03 -14.14 -0.88
N MET A 379 22.23 -14.20 0.19
CA MET A 379 22.56 -14.90 1.44
C MET A 379 21.89 -16.28 1.46
N ARG A 380 22.64 -17.30 1.90
CA ARG A 380 22.16 -18.68 2.06
C ARG A 380 21.06 -18.79 3.13
N TYR A 381 21.12 -17.95 4.16
CA TYR A 381 20.16 -17.86 5.26
C TYR A 381 20.34 -16.52 6.00
N PRO A 382 19.31 -16.00 6.70
CA PRO A 382 19.51 -14.98 7.74
C PRO A 382 20.25 -15.58 8.96
N VAL A 383 21.58 -15.58 8.93
CA VAL A 383 22.45 -16.17 9.97
C VAL A 383 22.34 -15.44 11.31
N TRP A 384 22.04 -14.14 11.29
CA TRP A 384 21.83 -13.32 12.49
C TRP A 384 20.39 -12.78 12.57
N PRO A 385 19.87 -12.48 13.78
CA PRO A 385 18.62 -11.75 13.94
C PRO A 385 18.68 -10.35 13.31
N ARG A 386 17.66 -9.98 12.53
CA ARG A 386 17.48 -8.61 11.99
C ARG A 386 17.02 -7.61 13.05
N TYR A 387 16.51 -8.08 14.20
CA TYR A 387 15.90 -7.24 15.21
C TYR A 387 16.28 -7.70 16.63
N GLY A 388 16.99 -6.85 17.36
CA GLY A 388 17.36 -7.05 18.77
C GLY A 388 18.03 -5.81 19.36
N SER A 389 18.03 -5.70 20.69
CA SER A 389 18.87 -4.75 21.44
C SER A 389 20.15 -5.40 21.98
N TYR A 390 20.11 -6.72 22.16
CA TYR A 390 21.24 -7.58 22.46
C TYR A 390 20.99 -8.86 21.70
N LEU A 391 21.88 -9.18 20.77
CA LEU A 391 21.88 -10.45 20.08
C LEU A 391 22.34 -11.54 21.04
N GLU A 392 21.77 -12.74 20.90
CA GLU A 392 22.41 -13.97 21.34
C GLU A 392 22.65 -14.80 20.08
N PRO A 393 23.80 -15.47 19.91
CA PRO A 393 24.05 -16.32 18.77
C PRO A 393 22.96 -17.36 18.75
N VAL A 394 22.20 -17.37 17.67
CA VAL A 394 21.00 -18.20 17.54
C VAL A 394 21.45 -19.65 17.50
N SER A 395 21.46 -20.31 18.66
CA SER A 395 21.29 -21.76 18.71
C SER A 395 20.02 -22.07 17.94
N ASP A 396 20.04 -22.99 16.97
CA ASP A 396 18.99 -23.15 15.95
C ASP A 396 17.57 -23.21 16.55
N TYR A 397 17.47 -23.78 17.76
CA TYR A 397 16.35 -23.73 18.70
C TYR A 397 15.61 -22.36 18.86
N ARG A 398 16.25 -21.21 18.58
CA ARG A 398 15.66 -19.87 18.67
C ARG A 398 15.38 -19.21 17.30
N HIS A 399 15.67 -19.89 16.21
CA HIS A 399 15.12 -19.51 14.91
C HIS A 399 13.72 -20.14 14.74
N LEU A 400 12.77 -19.39 14.18
CA LEU A 400 11.42 -19.89 13.88
C LEU A 400 11.09 -19.77 12.39
N THR A 401 10.61 -20.87 11.81
CA THR A 401 10.03 -20.87 10.46
C THR A 401 8.57 -20.40 10.53
N VAL A 402 8.27 -19.28 9.87
CA VAL A 402 6.96 -18.59 9.95
C VAL A 402 6.26 -18.65 8.59
N ALA A 403 5.16 -19.40 8.52
CA ALA A 403 4.29 -19.44 7.35
C ALA A 403 3.29 -18.27 7.35
N THR A 404 3.03 -17.69 6.18
CA THR A 404 2.03 -16.63 6.00
C THR A 404 1.32 -16.71 4.64
N LEU A 405 0.31 -15.84 4.45
CA LEU A 405 -0.57 -15.78 3.29
C LEU A 405 -0.87 -14.31 2.95
N GLU A 406 -0.92 -13.97 1.65
CA GLU A 406 -1.37 -12.65 1.20
C GLU A 406 -2.89 -12.47 1.44
N GLU A 407 -3.27 -11.55 2.32
CA GLU A 407 -4.63 -11.05 2.47
C GLU A 407 -4.60 -9.61 3.01
N ARG A 408 -5.16 -8.66 2.26
CA ARG A 408 -5.12 -7.22 2.58
C ARG A 408 -6.18 -6.89 3.64
N PRO A 409 -5.88 -6.10 4.69
CA PRO A 409 -4.65 -5.33 4.94
C PRO A 409 -3.60 -6.06 5.81
N PHE A 410 -3.83 -7.32 6.19
CA PHE A 410 -3.03 -8.04 7.18
C PHE A 410 -1.63 -8.36 6.71
N VAL A 411 -1.51 -8.83 5.46
CA VAL A 411 -0.26 -9.14 4.77
C VAL A 411 -0.40 -8.73 3.31
N ILE A 412 0.44 -7.79 2.90
CA ILE A 412 0.56 -7.24 1.56
C ILE A 412 1.92 -7.70 1.01
N VAL A 413 1.91 -8.29 -0.18
CA VAL A 413 3.12 -8.76 -0.86
C VAL A 413 3.44 -7.82 -2.01
N GLU A 414 4.70 -7.41 -2.09
CA GLU A 414 5.24 -6.56 -3.15
C GLU A 414 6.50 -7.20 -3.75
N SER A 415 6.82 -6.84 -4.99
CA SER A 415 8.08 -7.23 -5.62
C SER A 415 9.25 -6.48 -4.98
N VAL A 416 10.39 -7.16 -4.90
CA VAL A 416 11.70 -6.54 -4.66
C VAL A 416 11.96 -5.49 -5.73
N ASP A 417 12.63 -4.38 -5.39
CA ASP A 417 13.06 -3.38 -6.37
C ASP A 417 14.07 -4.01 -7.36
N PRO A 418 13.84 -3.93 -8.69
CA PRO A 418 14.72 -4.51 -9.69
C PRO A 418 16.12 -3.89 -9.75
N VAL A 419 16.35 -2.69 -9.18
CA VAL A 419 17.67 -2.05 -9.17
C VAL A 419 18.52 -2.50 -7.97
N THR A 420 17.94 -2.51 -6.76
CA THR A 420 18.69 -2.78 -5.52
C THR A 420 18.71 -4.23 -5.07
N GLY A 421 17.72 -5.05 -5.44
CA GLY A 421 17.60 -6.44 -4.95
C GLY A 421 17.23 -6.57 -3.46
N THR A 422 16.98 -5.46 -2.78
CA THR A 422 16.65 -5.38 -1.35
C THR A 422 15.19 -4.96 -1.12
N CYS A 423 14.75 -5.06 0.13
CA CYS A 423 13.40 -4.70 0.54
C CYS A 423 13.41 -3.37 1.31
N VAL A 424 12.48 -2.47 1.02
CA VAL A 424 12.38 -1.15 1.66
C VAL A 424 12.26 -1.31 3.18
N SER A 425 12.94 -0.45 3.96
CA SER A 425 13.19 -0.60 5.40
C SER A 425 11.99 -0.98 6.30
N ASN A 426 10.76 -0.61 5.93
CA ASN A 426 9.53 -0.99 6.65
C ASN A 426 8.92 -2.34 6.23
N THR A 427 9.55 -3.08 5.33
CA THR A 427 9.08 -4.37 4.78
C THR A 427 10.05 -5.49 5.18
N VAL A 428 9.54 -6.72 5.30
CA VAL A 428 10.35 -7.91 5.65
C VAL A 428 10.46 -8.77 4.39
N PRO A 429 11.67 -9.19 3.96
CA PRO A 429 11.77 -10.11 2.84
C PRO A 429 11.12 -11.45 3.21
N CYS A 430 10.29 -11.94 2.31
CA CYS A 430 9.57 -13.20 2.43
C CYS A 430 9.81 -14.06 1.19
N ARG A 431 10.09 -15.34 1.39
CA ARG A 431 10.34 -16.28 0.28
C ARG A 431 9.04 -16.92 -0.19
N ARG A 432 8.86 -17.01 -1.50
CA ARG A 432 7.82 -17.83 -2.14
C ARG A 432 8.51 -18.91 -2.96
N GLN A 433 8.26 -20.17 -2.62
CA GLN A 433 8.86 -21.30 -3.35
C GLN A 433 8.23 -21.44 -4.74
N SER A 434 9.07 -21.70 -5.74
CA SER A 434 8.64 -21.94 -7.12
C SER A 434 8.23 -23.39 -7.29
N ASN A 435 7.08 -23.62 -7.95
CA ASN A 435 6.60 -24.98 -8.28
C ASN A 435 7.32 -25.60 -9.50
N LYS A 436 8.39 -24.97 -10.03
CA LYS A 436 9.17 -25.52 -11.14
C LYS A 436 10.09 -26.65 -10.66
N THR A 437 9.76 -27.88 -11.03
CA THR A 437 10.54 -29.10 -10.77
C THR A 437 11.71 -29.31 -11.75
N GLU A 438 12.43 -28.23 -12.09
CA GLU A 438 13.61 -28.26 -12.97
C GLU A 438 14.89 -28.22 -12.13
N VAL A 439 15.23 -29.34 -11.50
CA VAL A 439 16.48 -29.48 -10.71
C VAL A 439 17.66 -29.63 -11.66
N ILE A 440 18.17 -28.50 -12.16
CA ILE A 440 19.45 -28.45 -12.86
C ILE A 440 20.56 -28.49 -11.81
N VAL A 441 21.42 -29.51 -11.88
CA VAL A 441 22.53 -29.70 -10.94
C VAL A 441 23.55 -28.56 -11.10
N GLY A 442 23.66 -27.69 -10.10
CA GLY A 442 24.61 -26.58 -10.11
C GLY A 442 24.38 -25.54 -9.02
N HIS A 443 23.39 -24.65 -9.21
CA HIS A 443 23.26 -23.42 -8.44
C HIS A 443 21.83 -23.02 -8.10
N THR A 444 21.68 -22.36 -6.93
CA THR A 444 20.51 -21.64 -6.40
C THR A 444 19.21 -22.43 -6.20
N GLU A 445 18.67 -22.34 -4.98
CA GLU A 445 17.36 -22.91 -4.66
C GLU A 445 16.22 -22.16 -5.38
N PRO A 446 15.15 -22.84 -5.81
CA PRO A 446 14.09 -22.24 -6.60
C PRO A 446 13.06 -21.48 -5.73
N TYR A 447 13.47 -20.38 -5.10
CA TYR A 447 12.57 -19.44 -4.41
C TYR A 447 12.67 -18.02 -4.97
N THR A 448 11.53 -17.31 -5.03
CA THR A 448 11.49 -15.87 -5.33
C THR A 448 11.47 -15.08 -4.03
N LYS A 449 12.48 -14.24 -3.79
CA LYS A 449 12.46 -13.17 -2.76
C LYS A 449 11.35 -12.18 -3.13
N LEU A 450 10.54 -11.80 -2.15
CA LEU A 450 9.46 -10.81 -2.22
C LEU A 450 9.51 -9.96 -0.95
N CYS A 451 8.82 -8.82 -0.92
CA CYS A 451 8.77 -7.95 0.26
C CYS A 451 7.36 -8.00 0.88
N CYS A 452 7.26 -8.46 2.12
CA CYS A 452 6.00 -8.56 2.87
C CYS A 452 5.86 -7.40 3.86
N LYS A 453 4.67 -6.78 3.95
CA LYS A 453 4.32 -5.75 4.93
C LYS A 453 2.86 -5.85 5.35
N GLY A 454 2.45 -5.12 6.39
CA GLY A 454 1.06 -5.11 6.86
C GLY A 454 0.93 -5.39 8.35
N PHE A 455 -0.30 -5.31 8.85
CA PHE A 455 -0.62 -5.39 10.28
C PHE A 455 -0.04 -6.64 10.99
N CYS A 456 -0.11 -7.82 10.37
CA CYS A 456 0.45 -9.05 10.95
C CYS A 456 1.99 -9.06 10.92
N ILE A 457 2.61 -8.43 9.93
CA ILE A 457 4.07 -8.36 9.81
C ILE A 457 4.65 -7.42 10.88
N ASP A 458 3.98 -6.31 11.17
CA ASP A 458 4.42 -5.40 12.25
C ASP A 458 4.21 -5.99 13.65
N ILE A 459 3.16 -6.80 13.86
CA ILE A 459 3.02 -7.62 15.07
C ILE A 459 4.17 -8.63 15.18
N LEU A 460 4.53 -9.32 14.08
CA LEU A 460 5.64 -10.27 14.07
C LEU A 460 6.99 -9.60 14.40
N LYS A 461 7.27 -8.42 13.84
CA LYS A 461 8.45 -7.60 14.21
C LYS A 461 8.46 -7.27 15.71
N LYS A 462 7.32 -6.83 16.28
CA LYS A 462 7.23 -6.50 17.71
C LYS A 462 7.40 -7.72 18.62
N LEU A 463 6.80 -8.86 18.26
CA LEU A 463 6.99 -10.13 18.97
C LEU A 463 8.45 -10.58 18.94
N SER A 464 9.10 -10.55 17.77
CA SER A 464 10.52 -10.87 17.61
C SER A 464 11.42 -9.97 18.48
N ARG A 465 11.14 -8.65 18.53
CA ARG A 465 11.87 -7.68 19.37
C ARG A 465 11.68 -7.90 20.88
N ASN A 466 10.46 -8.21 21.34
CA ASN A 466 10.16 -8.40 22.77
C ASN A 466 10.65 -9.78 23.27
N ILE A 467 10.40 -10.85 22.51
CA ILE A 467 10.69 -12.24 22.89
C ILE A 467 12.12 -12.68 22.50
N LYS A 468 12.82 -11.91 21.65
CA LYS A 468 14.18 -12.16 21.15
C LYS A 468 14.35 -13.50 20.42
N PHE A 469 13.54 -13.70 19.38
CA PHE A 469 13.70 -14.80 18.41
C PHE A 469 13.95 -14.25 16.99
N SER A 470 14.76 -14.96 16.22
CA SER A 470 14.90 -14.73 14.77
C SER A 470 13.89 -15.57 13.99
N TYR A 471 13.54 -15.13 12.79
CA TYR A 471 12.57 -15.85 11.96
C TYR A 471 12.83 -15.72 10.47
N ASP A 472 12.36 -16.72 9.74
CA ASP A 472 12.30 -16.79 8.28
C ASP A 472 10.83 -16.82 7.88
N LEU A 473 10.43 -15.89 7.01
CA LEU A 473 9.05 -15.65 6.63
C LEU A 473 8.80 -16.21 5.22
N TYR A 474 7.84 -17.12 5.07
CA TYR A 474 7.52 -17.70 3.76
C TYR A 474 6.02 -17.71 3.44
N LEU A 475 5.73 -17.51 2.14
CA LEU A 475 4.38 -17.52 1.60
C LEU A 475 3.97 -18.94 1.22
N VAL A 476 2.82 -19.38 1.74
CA VAL A 476 2.32 -20.75 1.51
C VAL A 476 1.91 -20.95 0.05
N THR A 477 2.57 -21.90 -0.61
CA THR A 477 2.40 -22.27 -2.04
C THR A 477 0.95 -22.58 -2.46
N ASN A 478 0.12 -23.02 -1.52
CA ASN A 478 -1.30 -23.35 -1.74
C ASN A 478 -2.26 -22.14 -1.73
N GLY A 479 -1.80 -20.95 -1.31
CA GLY A 479 -2.60 -19.71 -1.31
C GLY A 479 -3.87 -19.75 -0.44
N LYS A 480 -3.88 -20.52 0.65
CA LYS A 480 -5.07 -20.79 1.49
C LYS A 480 -4.72 -20.87 2.97
N HIS A 481 -5.61 -20.40 3.85
CA HIS A 481 -5.43 -20.46 5.31
C HIS A 481 -5.39 -21.90 5.82
N GLY A 482 -6.26 -22.76 5.29
CA GLY A 482 -6.24 -24.19 5.52
C GLY A 482 -7.57 -24.78 5.96
N LYS A 483 -7.88 -25.95 5.39
CA LYS A 483 -9.07 -26.75 5.69
C LYS A 483 -8.78 -28.25 5.55
N LEU A 484 -9.57 -29.07 6.22
CA LEU A 484 -9.56 -30.52 6.05
C LEU A 484 -10.17 -30.91 4.69
N VAL A 485 -9.45 -31.71 3.89
CA VAL A 485 -9.92 -32.25 2.60
C VAL A 485 -9.57 -33.72 2.54
N ARG A 486 -10.58 -34.60 2.50
CA ARG A 486 -10.40 -36.07 2.46
C ARG A 486 -9.49 -36.59 3.59
N GLY A 487 -9.59 -36.02 4.79
CA GLY A 487 -8.74 -36.36 5.95
C GLY A 487 -7.36 -35.69 5.99
N ILE A 488 -6.99 -34.91 4.96
CA ILE A 488 -5.68 -34.26 4.84
C ILE A 488 -5.82 -32.75 5.08
N TRP A 489 -4.99 -32.18 5.95
CA TRP A 489 -4.90 -30.74 6.16
C TRP A 489 -4.04 -30.06 5.07
N ASN A 490 -4.42 -28.85 4.67
CA ASN A 490 -3.71 -28.02 3.69
C ASN A 490 -3.58 -26.57 4.17
N GLY A 491 -2.96 -25.71 3.36
CA GLY A 491 -2.77 -24.29 3.68
C GLY A 491 -1.81 -24.05 4.84
N MET A 492 -1.87 -22.86 5.44
CA MET A 492 -1.06 -22.49 6.61
C MET A 492 -1.20 -23.51 7.76
N ILE A 493 -2.42 -23.99 8.04
CA ILE A 493 -2.67 -25.04 9.05
C ILE A 493 -1.87 -26.32 8.74
N GLY A 494 -1.83 -26.74 7.47
CA GLY A 494 -1.06 -27.91 7.05
C GLY A 494 0.44 -27.76 7.30
N GLU A 495 1.03 -26.60 6.98
CA GLU A 495 2.47 -26.36 7.17
C GLU A 495 2.88 -26.44 8.66
N VAL A 496 2.07 -25.91 9.56
CA VAL A 496 2.29 -26.03 11.03
C VAL A 496 2.08 -27.46 11.50
N PHE A 497 0.99 -28.11 11.07
CA PHE A 497 0.66 -29.50 11.48
C PHE A 497 1.72 -30.52 11.03
N TYR A 498 2.28 -30.37 9.82
CA TYR A 498 3.38 -31.22 9.32
C TYR A 498 4.78 -30.76 9.77
N LYS A 499 4.88 -29.81 10.71
CA LYS A 499 6.14 -29.27 11.26
C LYS A 499 7.10 -28.73 10.19
N ARG A 500 6.56 -28.13 9.12
CA ARG A 500 7.30 -27.33 8.12
C ARG A 500 7.37 -25.85 8.51
N ALA A 501 6.47 -25.44 9.39
CA ALA A 501 6.47 -24.17 10.08
C ALA A 501 6.42 -24.42 11.60
N ASP A 502 7.12 -23.60 12.37
CA ASP A 502 6.99 -23.54 13.83
C ASP A 502 5.78 -22.70 14.24
N MET A 503 5.43 -21.74 13.38
CA MET A 503 4.35 -20.76 13.55
C MET A 503 3.69 -20.44 12.21
N ALA A 504 2.40 -20.11 12.21
CA ALA A 504 1.78 -19.37 11.11
C ALA A 504 1.06 -18.11 11.61
N ILE A 505 1.20 -17.01 10.88
CA ILE A 505 0.62 -15.71 11.22
C ILE A 505 -0.09 -15.09 10.00
N GLY A 506 -1.24 -14.46 10.26
CA GLY A 506 -2.10 -13.82 9.26
C GLY A 506 -3.52 -13.65 9.80
N SER A 507 -4.47 -13.47 8.89
CA SER A 507 -5.93 -13.46 9.10
C SER A 507 -6.52 -14.83 9.48
N LEU A 508 -5.86 -15.55 10.38
CA LEU A 508 -6.22 -16.93 10.72
C LEU A 508 -7.25 -16.97 11.85
N THR A 509 -8.52 -17.16 11.48
CA THR A 509 -9.64 -17.31 12.41
C THR A 509 -9.54 -18.55 13.28
N ILE A 510 -9.67 -18.38 14.59
CA ILE A 510 -9.72 -19.47 15.58
C ILE A 510 -11.04 -20.25 15.39
N ASN A 511 -10.95 -21.59 15.39
CA ASN A 511 -12.09 -22.50 15.23
C ASN A 511 -11.81 -23.85 15.90
N GLU A 512 -12.85 -24.53 16.41
CA GLU A 512 -12.76 -25.81 17.13
C GLU A 512 -11.99 -26.88 16.33
N GLU A 513 -12.39 -27.15 15.07
CA GLU A 513 -11.71 -28.10 14.16
C GLU A 513 -10.20 -27.83 13.96
N ARG A 514 -9.73 -26.61 14.23
CA ARG A 514 -8.31 -26.24 14.13
C ARG A 514 -7.61 -26.37 15.50
N SER A 515 -8.26 -25.94 16.57
CA SER A 515 -7.73 -26.00 17.94
C SER A 515 -7.51 -27.42 18.46
N GLU A 516 -8.15 -28.43 17.87
CA GLU A 516 -7.87 -29.85 18.18
C GLU A 516 -6.44 -30.27 17.80
N ILE A 517 -5.91 -29.76 16.67
CA ILE A 517 -4.66 -30.25 16.06
C ILE A 517 -3.46 -29.31 16.23
N ILE A 518 -3.70 -28.01 16.47
CA ILE A 518 -2.66 -26.99 16.66
C ILE A 518 -3.02 -26.07 17.83
N ASP A 519 -2.01 -25.42 18.39
CA ASP A 519 -2.22 -24.40 19.42
C ASP A 519 -2.45 -23.03 18.79
N PHE A 520 -3.45 -22.30 19.29
CA PHE A 520 -3.61 -20.87 19.02
C PHE A 520 -3.07 -20.02 20.16
N SER A 521 -2.60 -18.82 19.84
CA SER A 521 -2.40 -17.74 20.82
C SER A 521 -3.73 -17.14 21.30
N VAL A 522 -3.67 -16.26 22.29
CA VAL A 522 -4.71 -15.25 22.53
C VAL A 522 -5.00 -14.46 21.24
N PRO A 523 -6.26 -14.04 21.00
CA PRO A 523 -6.61 -13.27 19.82
C PRO A 523 -6.04 -11.84 19.90
N PHE A 524 -5.35 -11.40 18.86
CA PHE A 524 -4.74 -10.05 18.80
C PHE A 524 -5.63 -9.01 18.12
N VAL A 525 -6.66 -9.46 17.40
CA VAL A 525 -7.77 -8.66 16.85
C VAL A 525 -9.06 -9.46 17.00
N GLU A 526 -10.08 -8.84 17.57
CA GLU A 526 -11.45 -9.35 17.59
C GLU A 526 -12.09 -9.22 16.20
N THR A 527 -12.79 -10.27 15.75
CA THR A 527 -13.55 -10.25 14.49
C THR A 527 -14.75 -11.20 14.58
N GLY A 528 -15.44 -11.44 13.46
CA GLY A 528 -16.52 -12.40 13.36
C GLY A 528 -17.03 -12.50 11.93
N ILE A 529 -18.15 -13.19 11.74
CA ILE A 529 -18.88 -13.15 10.49
C ILE A 529 -19.69 -11.84 10.47
N SER A 530 -19.54 -11.02 9.44
CA SER A 530 -20.43 -9.88 9.21
C SER A 530 -20.93 -9.86 7.78
N VAL A 531 -21.82 -8.91 7.51
CA VAL A 531 -22.54 -8.78 6.25
C VAL A 531 -22.30 -7.37 5.73
N MET A 532 -21.91 -7.29 4.46
CA MET A 532 -21.80 -6.06 3.69
C MET A 532 -22.95 -5.97 2.70
N VAL A 533 -23.56 -4.79 2.61
CA VAL A 533 -24.63 -4.45 1.67
C VAL A 533 -24.28 -3.15 0.93
N ALA A 534 -24.89 -2.96 -0.24
CA ALA A 534 -24.92 -1.63 -0.85
C ALA A 534 -25.90 -0.75 -0.07
N ARG A 535 -25.51 0.52 0.18
CA ARG A 535 -26.41 1.55 0.72
C ARG A 535 -27.48 1.85 -0.32
N SER A 536 -28.72 1.46 -0.04
CA SER A 536 -29.89 1.92 -0.80
C SER A 536 -30.22 3.37 -0.42
N ASN A 537 -30.57 4.19 -1.40
CA ASN A 537 -31.21 5.48 -1.13
C ASN A 537 -32.53 5.20 -0.37
N GLY A 538 -32.79 5.94 0.71
CA GLY A 538 -34.02 5.78 1.47
C GLY A 538 -35.21 6.35 0.68
N THR A 539 -36.16 5.51 0.28
CA THR A 539 -37.45 5.97 -0.23
C THR A 539 -38.20 6.66 0.92
N VAL A 540 -38.62 7.91 0.72
CA VAL A 540 -39.40 8.62 1.73
C VAL A 540 -40.78 7.97 1.81
N SER A 541 -41.34 7.84 3.02
CA SER A 541 -42.69 7.29 3.19
C SER A 541 -43.72 8.15 2.43
N PRO A 542 -44.66 7.57 1.67
CA PRO A 542 -45.75 8.35 1.08
C PRO A 542 -46.64 9.06 2.11
N SER A 543 -46.52 8.73 3.39
CA SER A 543 -47.12 9.40 4.55
C SER A 543 -46.33 10.60 5.11
N ALA A 544 -45.09 10.83 4.65
CA ALA A 544 -44.16 11.81 5.23
C ALA A 544 -44.67 13.25 5.32
N PHE A 545 -45.66 13.64 4.51
CA PHE A 545 -46.29 14.97 4.59
C PHE A 545 -47.27 15.12 5.77
N LEU A 546 -47.76 14.01 6.35
CA LEU A 546 -48.62 14.00 7.54
C LEU A 546 -47.82 13.82 8.84
N GLU A 547 -46.66 13.17 8.77
CA GLU A 547 -45.77 12.87 9.90
C GLU A 547 -45.25 14.08 10.72
N PRO A 548 -45.13 15.33 10.20
CA PRO A 548 -44.73 16.50 11.00
C PRO A 548 -45.65 16.87 12.16
N TYR A 549 -46.89 16.35 12.19
CA TYR A 549 -47.86 16.54 13.27
C TYR A 549 -48.58 15.23 13.59
N SER A 550 -48.72 14.91 14.88
CA SER A 550 -49.50 13.73 15.29
C SER A 550 -50.99 13.89 14.93
N PRO A 551 -51.74 12.79 14.71
CA PRO A 551 -53.18 12.86 14.42
C PRO A 551 -54.01 13.66 15.44
N ALA A 552 -53.57 13.71 16.70
CA ALA A 552 -54.20 14.52 17.73
C ALA A 552 -54.13 16.03 17.44
N VAL A 553 -53.02 16.53 16.89
CA VAL A 553 -52.86 17.95 16.52
C VAL A 553 -53.77 18.29 15.34
N TRP A 554 -53.84 17.41 14.33
CA TRP A 554 -54.74 17.56 13.18
C TRP A 554 -56.21 17.63 13.60
N VAL A 555 -56.66 16.73 14.49
CA VAL A 555 -58.02 16.74 15.05
C VAL A 555 -58.28 17.99 15.89
N MET A 556 -57.33 18.39 16.75
CA MET A 556 -57.45 19.61 17.55
C MET A 556 -57.60 20.86 16.66
N MET A 557 -56.83 21.01 15.58
CA MET A 557 -56.95 22.16 14.70
C MET A 557 -58.29 22.19 13.95
N PHE A 558 -58.58 21.15 13.16
CA PHE A 558 -59.74 21.15 12.25
C PHE A 558 -61.09 21.00 12.97
N VAL A 559 -61.15 20.20 14.04
CA VAL A 559 -62.42 19.85 14.69
C VAL A 559 -62.71 20.73 15.90
N MET A 560 -61.70 21.06 16.73
CA MET A 560 -61.89 21.83 17.96
C MET A 560 -61.64 23.33 17.76
N CYS A 561 -60.43 23.73 17.39
CA CYS A 561 -60.07 25.14 17.28
C CYS A 561 -60.90 25.87 16.22
N LEU A 562 -61.01 25.32 15.01
CA LEU A 562 -61.71 25.99 13.90
C LEU A 562 -63.21 26.12 14.16
N THR A 563 -63.87 25.11 14.72
CA THR A 563 -65.32 25.18 15.03
C THR A 563 -65.62 26.14 16.18
N VAL A 564 -64.82 26.14 17.25
CA VAL A 564 -64.98 27.08 18.37
C VAL A 564 -64.73 28.52 17.93
N VAL A 565 -63.74 28.79 17.09
CA VAL A 565 -63.51 30.14 16.55
C VAL A 565 -64.63 30.55 15.58
N ALA A 566 -65.16 29.64 14.76
CA ALA A 566 -66.32 29.93 13.91
C ALA A 566 -67.60 30.25 14.71
N ILE A 567 -67.87 29.49 15.77
CA ILE A 567 -69.02 29.72 16.65
C ILE A 567 -68.86 31.04 17.41
N THR A 568 -67.67 31.35 17.94
CA THR A 568 -67.44 32.62 18.67
C THR A 568 -67.45 33.84 17.76
N VAL A 569 -66.89 33.79 16.55
CA VAL A 569 -67.02 34.87 15.56
C VAL A 569 -68.48 35.07 15.14
N PHE A 570 -69.24 33.98 14.93
CA PHE A 570 -70.68 34.07 14.64
C PHE A 570 -71.47 34.69 15.81
N VAL A 571 -71.19 34.29 17.06
CA VAL A 571 -71.82 34.87 18.26
C VAL A 571 -71.44 36.34 18.44
N PHE A 572 -70.19 36.74 18.16
CA PHE A 572 -69.78 38.14 18.24
C PHE A 572 -70.40 39.02 17.14
N GLU A 573 -70.60 38.52 15.92
CA GLU A 573 -71.39 39.23 14.90
C GLU A 573 -72.88 39.32 15.30
N TYR A 574 -73.46 38.24 15.84
CA TYR A 574 -74.85 38.19 16.26
C TYR A 574 -75.16 39.12 17.45
N CYS A 575 -74.26 39.20 18.43
CA CYS A 575 -74.41 40.09 19.58
C CYS A 575 -73.88 41.52 19.33
N SER A 576 -73.19 41.78 18.21
CA SER A 576 -72.70 43.13 17.89
C SER A 576 -73.84 44.01 17.35
N PRO A 577 -74.07 45.22 17.89
CA PRO A 577 -75.05 46.16 17.34
C PRO A 577 -74.68 46.70 15.95
N VAL A 578 -73.48 46.36 15.43
CA VAL A 578 -73.00 46.70 14.08
C VAL A 578 -73.13 45.51 13.11
N GLY A 579 -73.21 44.28 13.62
CA GLY A 579 -73.46 43.06 12.84
C GLY A 579 -74.93 42.68 12.76
N TYR A 580 -75.69 42.88 13.84
CA TYR A 580 -77.10 42.50 13.94
C TYR A 580 -78.01 43.41 13.09
N ASN A 581 -78.38 42.95 11.90
CA ASN A 581 -79.19 43.73 10.96
C ASN A 581 -80.67 43.75 11.40
N ARG A 582 -81.08 44.86 12.04
CA ARG A 582 -82.34 44.98 12.82
C ARG A 582 -83.64 44.95 11.99
N SER A 583 -83.57 44.88 10.66
CA SER A 583 -84.74 44.82 9.77
C SER A 583 -85.51 43.49 9.83
N LEU A 584 -84.86 42.40 10.27
CA LEU A 584 -85.41 41.02 10.26
C LEU A 584 -86.68 40.77 11.11
N VAL A 585 -87.16 41.76 11.88
CA VAL A 585 -88.45 41.68 12.58
C VAL A 585 -89.63 42.10 11.68
N THR A 586 -89.38 42.88 10.62
CA THR A 586 -90.40 43.29 9.65
C THR A 586 -90.23 42.48 8.37
N ALA A 587 -90.92 41.35 8.28
CA ALA A 587 -90.83 40.43 7.15
C ALA A 587 -91.39 41.03 5.85
N LYS A 588 -90.54 41.73 5.08
CA LYS A 588 -90.91 42.29 3.76
C LYS A 588 -89.92 42.00 2.63
N ASP A 589 -88.64 41.74 2.94
CA ASP A 589 -87.62 41.36 1.96
C ASP A 589 -87.03 39.97 2.29
N PRO A 590 -86.85 39.07 1.30
CA PRO A 590 -86.41 37.69 1.53
C PRO A 590 -84.88 37.55 1.70
N GLY A 591 -84.27 38.43 2.51
CA GLY A 591 -82.84 38.38 2.82
C GLY A 591 -82.54 37.56 4.08
N GLY A 592 -81.71 36.53 3.96
CA GLY A 592 -81.12 35.84 5.11
C GLY A 592 -80.09 36.71 5.86
N PRO A 593 -79.63 36.30 7.07
CA PRO A 593 -78.53 37.00 7.74
C PRO A 593 -77.29 37.01 6.84
N THR A 594 -76.74 38.20 6.57
CA THR A 594 -75.68 38.37 5.54
C THR A 594 -74.43 37.55 5.85
N PHE A 595 -74.13 37.38 7.14
CA PHE A 595 -73.04 36.54 7.66
C PHE A 595 -73.63 35.31 8.38
N THR A 596 -73.49 34.13 7.77
CA THR A 596 -73.94 32.84 8.34
C THR A 596 -72.78 32.11 9.02
N ILE A 597 -73.09 31.15 9.90
CA ILE A 597 -72.05 30.29 10.50
C ILE A 597 -71.23 29.55 9.43
N GLY A 598 -71.83 29.13 8.31
CA GLY A 598 -71.11 28.52 7.18
C GLY A 598 -70.15 29.48 6.48
N LYS A 599 -70.55 30.74 6.24
CA LYS A 599 -69.63 31.80 5.76
C LYS A 599 -68.48 32.04 6.75
N SER A 600 -68.76 32.00 8.06
CA SER A 600 -67.72 32.12 9.09
C SER A 600 -66.73 30.96 9.09
N VAL A 601 -67.22 29.71 8.97
CA VAL A 601 -66.38 28.51 8.84
C VAL A 601 -65.50 28.61 7.58
N TRP A 602 -66.10 28.94 6.44
CA TRP A 602 -65.40 29.03 5.15
C TRP A 602 -64.32 30.13 5.13
N LEU A 603 -64.60 31.29 5.75
CA LEU A 603 -63.63 32.38 5.95
C LEU A 603 -62.46 31.94 6.83
N LEU A 604 -62.72 31.29 7.97
CA LEU A 604 -61.67 30.84 8.87
C LEU A 604 -60.84 29.69 8.28
N TRP A 605 -61.46 28.83 7.47
CA TRP A 605 -60.79 27.75 6.72
C TRP A 605 -59.88 28.32 5.62
N GLY A 606 -60.35 29.32 4.86
CA GLY A 606 -59.52 30.03 3.87
C GLY A 606 -58.29 30.68 4.51
N ILE A 607 -58.45 31.33 5.66
CA ILE A 607 -57.35 31.95 6.42
C ILE A 607 -56.31 30.90 6.88
N VAL A 608 -56.72 29.71 7.34
CA VAL A 608 -55.80 28.63 7.75
C VAL A 608 -54.86 28.21 6.60
N PHE A 609 -55.38 28.15 5.38
CA PHE A 609 -54.59 27.80 4.19
C PHE A 609 -53.95 29.01 3.48
N ASN A 610 -53.95 30.19 4.10
CA ASN A 610 -53.45 31.45 3.52
C ASN A 610 -54.08 31.79 2.14
N ASN A 611 -55.32 31.34 1.90
CA ASN A 611 -56.05 31.54 0.65
C ASN A 611 -57.06 32.67 0.80
N SER A 612 -56.93 33.71 -0.03
CA SER A 612 -57.84 34.86 -0.06
C SER A 612 -59.17 34.53 -0.76
N VAL A 613 -60.03 33.76 -0.08
CA VAL A 613 -61.40 33.51 -0.54
C VAL A 613 -62.21 34.81 -0.48
N PRO A 614 -62.87 35.26 -1.57
CA PRO A 614 -63.62 36.51 -1.58
C PRO A 614 -64.93 36.37 -0.79
N ILE A 615 -64.89 36.66 0.51
CA ILE A 615 -66.02 36.63 1.44
C ILE A 615 -66.11 37.99 2.14
N GLU A 616 -67.33 38.44 2.45
CA GLU A 616 -67.52 39.64 3.27
C GLU A 616 -66.84 39.49 4.64
N ASN A 617 -65.94 40.41 4.96
CA ASN A 617 -65.32 40.48 6.29
C ASN A 617 -66.38 40.81 7.37
N PRO A 618 -66.30 40.22 8.58
CA PRO A 618 -67.23 40.50 9.66
C PRO A 618 -67.20 42.00 10.02
N LYS A 619 -68.36 42.57 10.40
CA LYS A 619 -68.55 44.00 10.57
C LYS A 619 -68.13 44.49 11.96
N GLY A 620 -68.36 43.68 12.99
CA GLY A 620 -68.03 43.97 14.39
C GLY A 620 -66.54 44.13 14.65
N THR A 621 -66.18 45.08 15.51
CA THR A 621 -64.78 45.34 15.92
C THR A 621 -64.17 44.20 16.72
N THR A 622 -64.95 43.58 17.62
CA THR A 622 -64.58 42.36 18.35
C THR A 622 -64.30 41.19 17.41
N SER A 623 -65.18 40.96 16.44
CA SER A 623 -65.03 39.93 15.40
C SER A 623 -63.78 40.14 14.55
N LYS A 624 -63.48 41.38 14.15
CA LYS A 624 -62.25 41.74 13.43
C LYS A 624 -60.99 41.42 14.23
N ILE A 625 -60.97 41.75 15.53
CA ILE A 625 -59.85 41.42 16.42
C ILE A 625 -59.70 39.90 16.56
N MET A 626 -60.81 39.16 16.71
CA MET A 626 -60.81 37.70 16.79
C MET A 626 -60.26 37.05 15.51
N VAL A 627 -60.64 37.55 14.33
CA VAL A 627 -60.11 37.10 13.02
C VAL A 627 -58.63 37.46 12.85
N LEU A 628 -58.16 38.61 13.34
CA LEU A 628 -56.74 38.96 13.32
C LEU A 628 -55.89 38.04 14.21
N VAL A 629 -56.38 37.70 15.41
CA VAL A 629 -55.71 36.72 16.30
C VAL A 629 -55.70 35.33 15.68
N TRP A 630 -56.79 34.91 15.04
CA TRP A 630 -56.84 33.66 14.28
C TRP A 630 -55.87 33.64 13.10
N ALA A 631 -55.77 34.73 12.33
CA ALA A 631 -54.83 34.84 11.22
C ALA A 631 -53.37 34.75 11.69
N PHE A 632 -53.03 35.38 12.83
CA PHE A 632 -51.69 35.25 13.43
C PHE A 632 -51.40 33.80 13.87
N PHE A 633 -52.36 33.12 14.50
CA PHE A 633 -52.25 31.70 14.85
C PHE A 633 -52.10 30.79 13.60
N ALA A 634 -52.87 31.04 12.54
CA ALA A 634 -52.78 30.32 11.28
C ALA A 634 -51.41 30.47 10.60
N VAL A 635 -50.86 31.69 10.56
CA VAL A 635 -49.51 31.94 10.02
C VAL A 635 -48.45 31.23 10.84
N ILE A 636 -48.56 31.22 12.18
CA ILE A 636 -47.64 30.45 13.05
C ILE A 636 -47.74 28.94 12.76
N PHE A 637 -48.96 28.39 12.69
CA PHE A 637 -49.18 26.97 12.42
C PHE A 637 -48.62 26.53 11.05
N LEU A 638 -48.80 27.37 10.02
CA LEU A 638 -48.24 27.14 8.69
C LEU A 638 -46.71 27.21 8.70
N ALA A 639 -46.12 28.18 9.41
CA ALA A 639 -44.67 28.32 9.54
C ALA A 639 -44.03 27.15 10.33
N SER A 640 -44.68 26.66 11.40
CA SER A 640 -44.20 25.47 12.11
C SER A 640 -44.40 24.18 11.32
N TYR A 641 -45.43 24.10 10.47
CA TYR A 641 -45.60 22.97 9.54
C TYR A 641 -44.48 22.92 8.51
N THR A 642 -44.19 24.04 7.83
CA THR A 642 -43.12 24.08 6.82
C THR A 642 -41.74 23.90 7.44
N ALA A 643 -41.49 24.43 8.65
CA ALA A 643 -40.25 24.20 9.38
C ALA A 643 -40.07 22.72 9.79
N ASN A 644 -41.10 22.08 10.36
CA ASN A 644 -41.02 20.67 10.76
C ASN A 644 -40.91 19.74 9.54
N LEU A 645 -41.64 20.02 8.46
CA LEU A 645 -41.54 19.25 7.21
C LEU A 645 -40.14 19.39 6.59
N ALA A 646 -39.57 20.60 6.54
CA ALA A 646 -38.19 20.80 6.07
C ALA A 646 -37.17 20.07 6.96
N ALA A 647 -37.31 20.14 8.28
CA ALA A 647 -36.45 19.46 9.23
C ALA A 647 -36.54 17.91 9.14
N PHE A 648 -37.70 17.37 8.76
CA PHE A 648 -37.90 15.95 8.46
C PHE A 648 -37.25 15.57 7.12
N MET A 649 -37.50 16.34 6.05
CA MET A 649 -36.93 16.09 4.72
C MET A 649 -35.40 16.21 4.65
N ILE A 650 -34.78 16.97 5.55
CA ILE A 650 -33.31 17.02 5.71
C ILE A 650 -32.77 15.74 6.39
N GLN A 651 -33.59 15.00 7.13
CA GLN A 651 -33.22 13.76 7.81
C GLN A 651 -33.48 12.54 6.91
N GLU A 652 -32.69 12.39 5.83
CA GLU A 652 -32.61 11.12 5.10
C GLU A 652 -32.18 9.99 6.06
N GLN A 653 -33.14 9.20 6.54
CA GLN A 653 -32.86 8.02 7.36
C GLN A 653 -32.40 6.88 6.46
N TYR A 654 -31.09 6.64 6.41
CA TYR A 654 -30.54 5.41 5.82
C TYR A 654 -30.98 4.21 6.67
N ILE A 655 -31.98 3.48 6.18
CA ILE A 655 -32.45 2.23 6.78
C ILE A 655 -31.46 1.12 6.42
N ASP A 656 -30.86 0.47 7.41
CA ASP A 656 -30.11 -0.78 7.21
C ASP A 656 -31.03 -1.80 6.53
N THR A 657 -30.71 -2.19 5.29
CA THR A 657 -31.61 -2.99 4.43
C THR A 657 -31.92 -4.38 4.99
N VAL A 658 -31.07 -4.87 5.89
CA VAL A 658 -31.20 -6.17 6.57
C VAL A 658 -30.73 -6.00 8.01
N SER A 659 -31.40 -6.65 8.97
CA SER A 659 -31.12 -6.48 10.40
C SER A 659 -29.91 -7.28 10.92
N GLY A 660 -29.53 -8.35 10.23
CA GLY A 660 -28.43 -9.24 10.61
C GLY A 660 -28.51 -10.61 9.93
N LEU A 661 -27.58 -11.52 10.25
CA LEU A 661 -27.56 -12.87 9.65
C LEU A 661 -28.83 -13.69 9.96
N SER A 662 -29.46 -13.45 11.12
CA SER A 662 -30.69 -14.11 11.54
C SER A 662 -31.97 -13.53 10.91
N ASP A 663 -31.88 -12.56 10.01
CA ASP A 663 -33.03 -11.94 9.34
C ASP A 663 -33.82 -12.98 8.50
N LYS A 664 -35.14 -12.83 8.43
CA LYS A 664 -36.00 -13.69 7.60
C LYS A 664 -35.56 -13.71 6.13
N LYS A 665 -35.00 -12.60 5.64
CA LYS A 665 -34.44 -12.47 4.28
C LYS A 665 -33.32 -13.48 3.98
N PHE A 666 -32.51 -13.86 4.98
CA PHE A 666 -31.47 -14.89 4.85
C PHE A 666 -32.00 -16.30 5.11
N GLN A 667 -32.92 -16.47 6.05
CA GLN A 667 -33.51 -17.78 6.37
C GLN A 667 -34.42 -18.30 5.25
N LYS A 668 -35.15 -17.41 4.57
CA LYS A 668 -36.12 -17.73 3.51
C LYS A 668 -36.05 -16.72 2.35
N PRO A 669 -34.98 -16.73 1.54
CA PRO A 669 -34.78 -15.76 0.46
C PRO A 669 -35.84 -15.77 -0.65
N GLN A 670 -36.70 -16.79 -0.71
CA GLN A 670 -37.79 -16.90 -1.69
C GLN A 670 -39.16 -16.39 -1.19
N GLU A 671 -39.30 -16.00 0.09
CA GLU A 671 -40.51 -15.29 0.55
C GLU A 671 -40.49 -13.80 0.14
N GLN A 672 -39.31 -13.26 -0.20
CA GLN A 672 -39.17 -11.94 -0.81
C GLN A 672 -39.24 -12.05 -2.34
N TYR A 673 -39.95 -11.13 -2.98
CA TYR A 673 -39.87 -10.90 -4.42
C TYR A 673 -39.20 -9.54 -4.70
N PRO A 674 -38.21 -9.45 -5.61
CA PRO A 674 -37.45 -10.56 -6.19
C PRO A 674 -36.67 -11.34 -5.12
N PRO A 675 -36.25 -12.61 -5.37
CA PRO A 675 -35.54 -13.43 -4.40
C PRO A 675 -34.20 -12.82 -3.96
N PHE A 676 -33.92 -12.86 -2.65
CA PHE A 676 -32.77 -12.17 -2.06
C PHE A 676 -31.45 -12.93 -2.29
N ARG A 677 -30.49 -12.34 -3.03
CA ARG A 677 -29.26 -13.00 -3.50
C ARG A 677 -28.09 -12.68 -2.57
N PHE A 678 -27.52 -13.70 -1.95
CA PHE A 678 -26.36 -13.56 -1.07
C PHE A 678 -25.36 -14.71 -1.22
N GLY A 679 -24.08 -14.42 -0.98
CA GLY A 679 -22.95 -15.31 -1.24
C GLY A 679 -21.78 -15.09 -0.28
N THR A 680 -20.83 -16.03 -0.26
CA THR A 680 -19.53 -15.93 0.42
C THR A 680 -18.39 -16.38 -0.51
N VAL A 681 -17.14 -16.29 -0.05
CA VAL A 681 -15.99 -16.95 -0.70
C VAL A 681 -15.99 -18.45 -0.33
N PRO A 682 -15.95 -19.37 -1.31
CA PRO A 682 -16.00 -20.81 -1.04
C PRO A 682 -14.68 -21.33 -0.46
N ASN A 683 -14.76 -22.37 0.36
CA ASN A 683 -13.68 -23.00 1.11
C ASN A 683 -13.14 -22.20 2.32
N GLY A 684 -13.75 -21.06 2.67
CA GLY A 684 -13.42 -20.30 3.87
C GLY A 684 -14.07 -20.86 5.16
N SER A 685 -13.64 -20.37 6.31
CA SER A 685 -14.26 -20.69 7.62
C SER A 685 -15.72 -20.23 7.69
N THR A 686 -16.06 -19.08 7.11
CA THR A 686 -17.43 -18.57 6.97
C THR A 686 -18.36 -19.57 6.27
N GLU A 687 -17.94 -20.17 5.16
CA GLU A 687 -18.73 -21.19 4.45
C GLU A 687 -18.91 -22.46 5.30
N ARG A 688 -17.83 -22.91 6.00
CA ARG A 688 -17.88 -24.09 6.88
C ARG A 688 -18.83 -23.88 8.06
N ASN A 689 -18.80 -22.69 8.68
CA ASN A 689 -19.70 -22.32 9.78
C ASN A 689 -21.17 -22.26 9.32
N ILE A 690 -21.46 -21.54 8.23
CA ILE A 690 -22.83 -21.44 7.68
C ILE A 690 -23.34 -22.82 7.27
N ARG A 691 -22.51 -23.68 6.68
CA ARG A 691 -22.89 -25.06 6.32
C ARG A 691 -23.23 -25.93 7.53
N SER A 692 -22.62 -25.69 8.68
CA SER A 692 -22.88 -26.46 9.91
C SER A 692 -24.11 -25.93 10.66
N ASN A 693 -24.29 -24.61 10.71
CA ASN A 693 -25.32 -23.95 11.52
C ASN A 693 -26.62 -23.67 10.76
N TYR A 694 -26.55 -23.46 9.44
CA TYR A 694 -27.67 -23.04 8.60
C TYR A 694 -27.65 -23.77 7.23
N PRO A 695 -27.96 -25.09 7.20
CA PRO A 695 -27.84 -25.90 5.97
C PRO A 695 -28.72 -25.41 4.81
N GLU A 696 -29.94 -24.92 5.09
CA GLU A 696 -30.82 -24.33 4.07
C GLU A 696 -30.23 -23.02 3.49
N MET A 697 -29.67 -22.18 4.35
CA MET A 697 -28.97 -20.96 3.93
C MET A 697 -27.77 -21.29 3.03
N HIS A 698 -27.00 -22.34 3.37
CA HIS A 698 -25.89 -22.84 2.55
C HIS A 698 -26.37 -23.34 1.17
N SER A 699 -27.46 -24.10 1.10
CA SER A 699 -28.02 -24.63 -0.15
C SER A 699 -28.48 -23.52 -1.12
N HIS A 700 -28.88 -22.36 -0.59
CA HIS A 700 -29.13 -21.16 -1.37
C HIS A 700 -27.82 -20.46 -1.77
N MET A 701 -26.98 -20.15 -0.78
CA MET A 701 -25.75 -19.36 -0.91
C MET A 701 -24.76 -19.92 -1.95
N VAL A 702 -24.64 -21.25 -2.05
CA VAL A 702 -23.71 -21.92 -3.00
C VAL A 702 -23.93 -21.49 -4.46
N ARG A 703 -25.17 -21.11 -4.84
CA ARG A 703 -25.50 -20.62 -6.19
C ARG A 703 -24.98 -19.22 -6.51
N TYR A 704 -24.61 -18.44 -5.49
CA TYR A 704 -24.20 -17.04 -5.61
C TYR A 704 -22.81 -16.75 -5.01
N ASN A 705 -22.06 -17.80 -4.63
CA ASN A 705 -20.70 -17.69 -4.11
C ASN A 705 -19.74 -17.02 -5.10
N GLN A 706 -18.79 -16.24 -4.57
CA GLN A 706 -17.87 -15.40 -5.33
C GLN A 706 -16.44 -15.92 -5.23
N LYS A 707 -15.61 -15.68 -6.26
CA LYS A 707 -14.24 -16.23 -6.31
C LYS A 707 -13.28 -15.55 -5.33
N GLY A 708 -13.50 -14.27 -5.05
CA GLY A 708 -12.73 -13.47 -4.10
C GLY A 708 -13.52 -12.25 -3.61
N VAL A 709 -12.93 -11.52 -2.67
CA VAL A 709 -13.57 -10.36 -2.00
C VAL A 709 -13.85 -9.21 -2.98
N GLU A 710 -12.87 -8.85 -3.82
CA GLU A 710 -13.02 -7.75 -4.79
C GLU A 710 -14.12 -8.04 -5.85
N ASP A 711 -14.21 -9.28 -6.33
CA ASP A 711 -15.28 -9.74 -7.24
C ASP A 711 -16.67 -9.60 -6.59
N ALA A 712 -16.76 -9.90 -5.29
CA ALA A 712 -17.99 -9.77 -4.52
C ALA A 712 -18.39 -8.30 -4.31
N LEU A 713 -17.44 -7.42 -3.97
CA LEU A 713 -17.69 -5.98 -3.85
C LEU A 713 -18.16 -5.37 -5.16
N ASN A 714 -17.54 -5.74 -6.28
CA ASN A 714 -18.00 -5.33 -7.61
C ASN A 714 -19.39 -5.88 -7.96
N SER A 715 -19.74 -7.07 -7.45
CA SER A 715 -21.07 -7.67 -7.61
C SER A 715 -22.15 -6.98 -6.76
N LEU A 716 -21.81 -6.49 -5.55
CA LEU A 716 -22.67 -5.60 -4.75
C LEU A 716 -22.88 -4.26 -5.45
N LYS A 717 -21.80 -3.58 -5.84
CA LYS A 717 -21.82 -2.27 -6.52
C LYS A 717 -22.63 -2.27 -7.83
N THR A 718 -22.72 -3.42 -8.50
CA THR A 718 -23.48 -3.59 -9.76
C THR A 718 -24.88 -4.20 -9.57
N GLY A 719 -25.35 -4.39 -8.34
CA GLY A 719 -26.68 -4.96 -8.07
C GLY A 719 -26.86 -6.40 -8.55
N LYS A 720 -25.77 -7.15 -8.74
CA LYS A 720 -25.77 -8.59 -9.09
C LYS A 720 -25.94 -9.46 -7.84
N LEU A 721 -25.51 -8.95 -6.69
CA LEU A 721 -25.61 -9.55 -5.38
C LEU A 721 -26.23 -8.51 -4.43
N ASP A 722 -27.10 -8.92 -3.52
CA ASP A 722 -27.81 -8.01 -2.61
C ASP A 722 -27.11 -7.91 -1.25
N ALA A 723 -26.46 -8.99 -0.80
CA ALA A 723 -25.61 -9.02 0.39
C ALA A 723 -24.41 -9.98 0.24
N PHE A 724 -23.27 -9.61 0.81
CA PHE A 724 -22.06 -10.43 0.86
C PHE A 724 -21.70 -10.76 2.31
N ILE A 725 -21.43 -12.04 2.59
CA ILE A 725 -21.16 -12.54 3.94
C ILE A 725 -19.67 -12.95 4.01
N TYR A 726 -18.89 -12.31 4.87
CA TYR A 726 -17.45 -12.58 5.01
C TYR A 726 -16.92 -12.14 6.40
N ASP A 727 -15.60 -12.20 6.59
CA ASP A 727 -14.91 -11.79 7.81
C ASP A 727 -15.05 -10.27 8.06
N ALA A 728 -15.52 -9.91 9.25
CA ALA A 728 -15.89 -8.56 9.62
C ALA A 728 -14.72 -7.56 9.52
N ALA A 729 -13.51 -7.95 9.90
CA ALA A 729 -12.35 -7.07 9.85
C ALA A 729 -11.94 -6.74 8.40
N VAL A 730 -12.06 -7.71 7.48
CA VAL A 730 -11.85 -7.47 6.04
C VAL A 730 -12.97 -6.60 5.48
N LEU A 731 -14.24 -6.89 5.80
CA LEU A 731 -15.37 -6.10 5.31
C LEU A 731 -15.33 -4.65 5.80
N ASN A 732 -14.95 -4.40 7.06
CA ASN A 732 -14.81 -3.05 7.61
C ASN A 732 -13.66 -2.27 6.96
N TYR A 733 -12.52 -2.91 6.68
CA TYR A 733 -11.43 -2.31 5.90
C TYR A 733 -11.88 -1.93 4.48
N MET A 734 -12.54 -2.87 3.79
CA MET A 734 -12.98 -2.67 2.41
C MET A 734 -14.10 -1.62 2.29
N ALA A 735 -15.04 -1.56 3.24
CA ALA A 735 -16.02 -0.47 3.35
C ALA A 735 -15.33 0.89 3.59
N GLY A 736 -14.34 0.92 4.48
CA GLY A 736 -13.55 2.13 4.77
C GLY A 736 -12.79 2.67 3.57
N LYS A 737 -12.39 1.81 2.62
CA LYS A 737 -11.58 2.14 1.46
C LYS A 737 -12.39 2.51 0.20
N ASP A 738 -13.71 2.34 0.21
CA ASP A 738 -14.54 2.52 -0.99
C ASP A 738 -14.58 3.98 -1.48
N GLU A 739 -14.16 4.25 -2.71
CA GLU A 739 -13.97 5.62 -3.25
C GLU A 739 -15.23 6.51 -3.27
N GLY A 740 -16.41 5.94 -3.11
CA GLY A 740 -17.68 6.67 -3.00
C GLY A 740 -18.56 6.23 -1.83
N CYS A 741 -18.00 5.56 -0.83
CA CYS A 741 -18.66 5.12 0.41
C CYS A 741 -20.05 4.46 0.20
N LYS A 742 -20.20 3.67 -0.88
CA LYS A 742 -21.48 3.06 -1.30
C LYS A 742 -21.77 1.73 -0.60
N LEU A 743 -20.75 1.14 0.01
CA LEU A 743 -20.82 -0.14 0.71
C LEU A 743 -20.76 0.08 2.23
N VAL A 744 -21.64 -0.59 2.97
CA VAL A 744 -21.74 -0.49 4.44
C VAL A 744 -21.82 -1.87 5.09
N THR A 745 -21.29 -1.99 6.31
CA THR A 745 -21.43 -3.19 7.14
C THR A 745 -22.58 -3.03 8.14
N ILE A 746 -23.40 -4.06 8.29
CA ILE A 746 -24.70 -3.99 8.98
C ILE A 746 -24.55 -3.58 10.47
N GLY A 747 -25.49 -2.77 10.95
CA GLY A 747 -25.68 -2.50 12.37
C GLY A 747 -24.56 -1.69 13.01
N SER A 748 -23.87 -0.84 12.24
CA SER A 748 -22.65 -0.11 12.65
C SER A 748 -21.48 -1.04 13.04
N GLY A 749 -21.29 -2.13 12.28
CA GLY A 749 -20.19 -3.07 12.50
C GLY A 749 -20.49 -4.18 13.51
N LYS A 750 -21.76 -4.53 13.72
CA LYS A 750 -22.13 -5.70 14.52
C LYS A 750 -21.62 -6.98 13.85
N VAL A 751 -21.09 -7.88 14.67
CA VAL A 751 -20.54 -9.18 14.23
C VAL A 751 -21.38 -10.34 14.78
N PHE A 752 -21.52 -11.37 13.96
CA PHE A 752 -22.16 -12.65 14.29
C PHE A 752 -21.05 -13.68 14.50
N ALA A 753 -21.18 -14.54 15.50
CA ALA A 753 -20.12 -15.47 15.91
C ALA A 753 -18.76 -14.77 16.14
N THR A 754 -18.68 -14.01 17.24
CA THR A 754 -17.44 -13.39 17.74
C THR A 754 -16.31 -14.41 17.86
N THR A 755 -15.18 -14.11 17.23
CA THR A 755 -13.93 -14.86 17.29
C THR A 755 -12.76 -13.87 17.23
N GLY A 756 -11.55 -14.33 16.98
CA GLY A 756 -10.43 -13.46 16.68
C GLY A 756 -9.43 -14.09 15.73
N TYR A 757 -8.48 -13.28 15.28
CA TYR A 757 -7.27 -13.77 14.65
C TYR A 757 -6.28 -14.22 15.73
N GLY A 758 -5.87 -15.49 15.67
CA GLY A 758 -4.88 -16.08 16.54
C GLY A 758 -3.64 -16.50 15.74
N ILE A 759 -2.47 -16.41 16.37
CA ILE A 759 -1.24 -16.98 15.82
C ILE A 759 -1.32 -18.50 16.00
N ALA A 760 -1.10 -19.26 14.93
CA ALA A 760 -1.03 -20.71 14.99
C ALA A 760 0.38 -21.16 15.35
N LEU A 761 0.47 -22.17 16.22
CA LEU A 761 1.70 -22.77 16.73
C LEU A 761 1.59 -24.29 16.64
N GLN A 762 2.74 -24.96 16.55
CA GLN A 762 2.78 -26.41 16.77
C GLN A 762 2.17 -26.75 18.15
N LYS A 763 1.41 -27.85 18.22
CA LYS A 763 0.76 -28.29 19.46
C LYS A 763 1.81 -28.56 20.55
N ASP A 764 1.51 -28.13 21.78
CA ASP A 764 2.40 -28.18 22.94
C ASP A 764 3.70 -27.36 22.78
N SER A 765 3.72 -26.35 21.90
CA SER A 765 4.90 -25.50 21.66
C SER A 765 5.26 -24.62 22.86
N ARG A 766 6.53 -24.70 23.28
CA ARG A 766 7.13 -23.86 24.34
C ARG A 766 6.96 -22.36 24.13
N TRP A 767 6.76 -21.91 22.89
CA TRP A 767 6.65 -20.49 22.53
C TRP A 767 5.27 -19.89 22.79
N LYS A 768 4.23 -20.73 22.99
CA LYS A 768 2.84 -20.29 23.24
C LYS A 768 2.76 -19.28 24.39
N ARG A 769 3.24 -19.66 25.59
CA ARG A 769 3.15 -18.82 26.79
C ARG A 769 3.93 -17.49 26.69
N PRO A 770 5.18 -17.44 26.17
CA PRO A 770 5.85 -16.18 25.86
C PRO A 770 5.08 -15.28 24.88
N ILE A 771 4.49 -15.85 23.82
CA ILE A 771 3.72 -15.10 22.82
C ILE A 771 2.42 -14.55 23.42
N ASP A 772 1.69 -15.36 24.18
CA ASP A 772 0.44 -14.94 24.83
C ASP A 772 0.67 -13.76 25.79
N LEU A 773 1.74 -13.81 26.59
CA LEU A 773 2.11 -12.71 27.50
C LEU A 773 2.49 -11.43 26.73
N ALA A 774 3.26 -11.54 25.65
CA ALA A 774 3.64 -10.39 24.83
C ALA A 774 2.44 -9.78 24.07
N LEU A 775 1.49 -10.59 23.58
CA LEU A 775 0.27 -10.10 22.95
C LEU A 775 -0.65 -9.38 23.95
N LEU A 776 -0.82 -9.93 25.15
CA LEU A 776 -1.55 -9.27 26.24
C LEU A 776 -0.91 -7.94 26.65
N GLN A 777 0.43 -7.88 26.66
CA GLN A 777 1.16 -6.62 26.87
C GLN A 777 0.87 -5.60 25.75
N PHE A 778 0.96 -5.99 24.47
CA PHE A 778 0.69 -5.06 23.35
C PHE A 778 -0.76 -4.57 23.29
N LEU A 779 -1.71 -5.34 23.83
CA LEU A 779 -3.10 -4.91 24.04
C LEU A 779 -3.21 -3.89 25.18
N ALA A 780 -2.51 -4.10 26.31
CA ALA A 780 -2.49 -3.18 27.43
C ALA A 780 -1.78 -1.84 27.11
N ASP A 781 -0.69 -1.87 26.36
CA ASP A 781 0.09 -0.69 25.93
C ASP A 781 -0.61 0.13 24.81
N GLY A 782 -1.82 -0.29 24.38
CA GLY A 782 -2.57 0.30 23.27
C GLY A 782 -1.88 0.16 21.91
N ASP A 783 -0.88 -0.71 21.80
CA ASP A 783 0.04 -0.79 20.67
C ASP A 783 -0.57 -1.52 19.47
N THR A 784 -1.48 -2.47 19.72
CA THR A 784 -2.36 -3.06 18.69
C THR A 784 -3.36 -2.04 18.15
N GLN A 785 -3.92 -1.17 19.00
CA GLN A 785 -4.86 -0.11 18.60
C GLN A 785 -4.19 0.92 17.69
N LYS A 786 -2.95 1.33 18.00
CA LYS A 786 -2.13 2.20 17.12
C LYS A 786 -1.94 1.57 15.73
N LEU A 787 -1.57 0.28 15.68
CA LEU A 787 -1.44 -0.45 14.41
C LEU A 787 -2.78 -0.59 13.67
N GLN A 788 -3.89 -0.74 14.39
CA GLN A 788 -5.24 -0.80 13.80
C GLN A 788 -5.62 0.54 13.14
N THR A 789 -5.25 1.67 13.75
CA THR A 789 -5.41 3.02 13.16
C THR A 789 -4.42 3.37 12.05
N VAL A 790 -3.43 2.52 11.78
CA VAL A 790 -2.54 2.65 10.61
C VAL A 790 -3.00 1.76 9.46
N TRP A 791 -3.38 0.51 9.75
CA TRP A 791 -3.61 -0.52 8.73
C TRP A 791 -5.08 -0.81 8.41
N LEU A 792 -6.01 -0.66 9.36
CA LEU A 792 -7.42 -1.09 9.20
C LEU A 792 -8.40 0.08 8.98
N THR A 793 -8.01 1.33 9.25
CA THR A 793 -8.88 2.49 9.05
C THR A 793 -8.78 3.05 7.63
N GLY A 794 -9.92 3.15 6.94
CA GLY A 794 -10.05 3.84 5.66
C GLY A 794 -10.71 5.23 5.75
N ILE A 795 -10.86 5.85 4.59
CA ILE A 795 -11.35 7.23 4.38
C ILE A 795 -12.83 7.38 4.79
N CYS A 796 -13.70 6.43 4.45
CA CYS A 796 -15.15 6.49 4.68
C CYS A 796 -15.60 6.44 6.16
N ARG A 797 -14.68 6.57 7.12
CA ARG A 797 -14.97 6.49 8.56
C ARG A 797 -15.89 7.60 9.07
N ASN A 798 -15.91 8.76 8.41
CA ASN A 798 -16.50 10.00 8.94
C ASN A 798 -17.54 10.70 8.03
N GLU A 799 -18.05 10.07 6.96
CA GLU A 799 -19.25 10.59 6.25
C GLU A 799 -20.54 10.39 7.08
N LYS A 800 -20.59 11.05 8.23
CA LYS A 800 -21.81 11.23 9.02
C LYS A 800 -22.43 12.57 8.64
N LYS A 801 -23.43 12.50 7.75
CA LYS A 801 -24.49 13.51 7.56
C LYS A 801 -24.17 14.77 6.74
N GLU A 802 -23.22 14.75 5.80
CA GLU A 802 -23.29 15.69 4.67
C GLU A 802 -24.19 15.10 3.59
N VAL A 803 -25.50 15.21 3.82
CA VAL A 803 -26.54 14.71 2.92
C VAL A 803 -26.63 15.66 1.72
N MET A 804 -26.10 15.23 0.57
CA MET A 804 -26.45 15.81 -0.73
C MET A 804 -27.90 15.48 -1.04
N SER A 805 -28.81 16.29 -0.50
CA SER A 805 -30.26 16.07 -0.51
C SER A 805 -30.75 15.67 -1.90
N SER A 806 -31.32 14.47 -1.98
CA SER A 806 -31.87 13.95 -3.23
C SER A 806 -33.10 14.75 -3.65
N LYS A 807 -33.28 14.97 -4.96
CA LYS A 807 -34.50 15.60 -5.48
C LYS A 807 -35.70 14.72 -5.11
N LEU A 808 -36.80 15.30 -4.62
CA LEU A 808 -38.01 14.52 -4.36
C LEU A 808 -38.48 13.87 -5.66
N ASP A 809 -38.59 12.54 -5.63
CA ASP A 809 -39.19 11.75 -6.71
C ASP A 809 -40.71 11.72 -6.58
N ILE A 810 -41.40 11.29 -7.65
CA ILE A 810 -42.86 11.21 -7.70
C ILE A 810 -43.44 10.27 -6.63
N ASP A 811 -42.72 9.21 -6.30
CA ASP A 811 -43.10 8.25 -5.24
C ASP A 811 -43.16 8.91 -3.85
N ASN A 812 -42.25 9.86 -3.58
CA ASN A 812 -42.24 10.61 -2.32
C ASN A 812 -43.46 11.56 -2.20
N MET A 813 -44.03 12.01 -3.33
CA MET A 813 -45.24 12.86 -3.38
C MET A 813 -46.54 12.06 -3.61
N ALA A 814 -46.47 10.75 -3.86
CA ALA A 814 -47.62 9.91 -4.23
C ALA A 814 -48.81 10.03 -3.27
N GLY A 815 -48.54 10.13 -1.96
CA GLY A 815 -49.58 10.30 -0.93
C GLY A 815 -50.45 11.56 -1.10
N VAL A 816 -49.88 12.65 -1.60
CA VAL A 816 -50.63 13.91 -1.86
C VAL A 816 -51.57 13.72 -3.06
N PHE A 817 -51.11 13.03 -4.12
CA PHE A 817 -51.95 12.69 -5.28
C PHE A 817 -53.09 11.72 -4.91
N TYR A 818 -52.83 10.73 -4.04
CA TYR A 818 -53.89 9.85 -3.52
C TYR A 818 -54.94 10.63 -2.71
N MET A 819 -54.53 11.56 -1.84
CA MET A 819 -55.47 12.40 -1.10
C MET A 819 -56.31 13.31 -2.00
N LEU A 820 -55.72 13.85 -3.08
CA LEU A 820 -56.46 14.64 -4.08
C LEU A 820 -57.52 13.80 -4.79
N LEU A 821 -57.18 12.57 -5.21
CA LEU A 821 -58.13 11.64 -5.84
C LEU A 821 -59.29 11.26 -4.89
N VAL A 822 -59.00 11.02 -3.60
CA VAL A 822 -60.03 10.79 -2.58
C VAL A 822 -60.92 12.02 -2.40
N ALA A 823 -60.36 13.23 -2.37
CA ALA A 823 -61.14 14.47 -2.27
C ALA A 823 -62.03 14.70 -3.50
N MET A 824 -61.56 14.38 -4.72
CA MET A 824 -62.38 14.41 -5.94
C MET A 824 -63.51 13.37 -5.91
N GLY A 825 -63.24 12.17 -5.40
CA GLY A 825 -64.27 11.14 -5.20
C GLY A 825 -65.35 11.60 -4.20
N LEU A 826 -64.94 12.23 -3.09
CA LEU A 826 -65.85 12.78 -2.09
C LEU A 826 -66.67 13.96 -2.63
N SER A 827 -66.09 14.86 -3.43
CA SER A 827 -66.86 15.98 -4.01
C SER A 827 -67.88 15.50 -5.04
N LEU A 828 -67.57 14.46 -5.83
CA LEU A 828 -68.54 13.80 -6.72
C LEU A 828 -69.66 13.10 -5.94
N LEU A 829 -69.36 12.49 -4.78
CA LEU A 829 -70.37 11.92 -3.89
C LEU A 829 -71.28 12.99 -3.27
N VAL A 830 -70.73 14.13 -2.84
CA VAL A 830 -71.52 15.28 -2.35
C VAL A 830 -72.40 15.85 -3.47
N PHE A 831 -71.86 16.08 -4.67
CA PHE A 831 -72.63 16.53 -5.82
C PHE A 831 -73.76 15.57 -6.20
N ALA A 832 -73.50 14.25 -6.19
CA ALA A 832 -74.53 13.23 -6.42
C ALA A 832 -75.60 13.24 -5.32
N TRP A 833 -75.22 13.47 -4.06
CA TRP A 833 -76.13 13.58 -2.92
C TRP A 833 -76.99 14.84 -2.99
N GLU A 834 -76.42 15.99 -3.34
CA GLU A 834 -77.13 17.25 -3.59
C GLU A 834 -78.11 17.11 -4.75
N HIS A 835 -77.70 16.49 -5.86
CA HIS A 835 -78.57 16.24 -7.00
C HIS A 835 -79.72 15.27 -6.65
N LEU A 836 -79.43 14.21 -5.89
CA LEU A 836 -80.44 13.27 -5.37
C LEU A 836 -81.43 13.98 -4.43
N LEU A 837 -80.95 14.83 -3.52
CA LEU A 837 -81.81 15.62 -2.62
C LEU A 837 -82.69 16.60 -3.41
N TYR A 838 -82.11 17.34 -4.36
CA TYR A 838 -82.83 18.30 -5.20
C TYR A 838 -83.92 17.61 -6.04
N TRP A 839 -83.59 16.47 -6.67
CA TRP A 839 -84.53 15.67 -7.46
C TRP A 839 -85.65 15.07 -6.59
N LYS A 840 -85.31 14.52 -5.42
CA LYS A 840 -86.28 13.92 -4.49
C LYS A 840 -87.18 14.96 -3.81
N LEU A 841 -86.66 16.13 -3.46
CA LEU A 841 -87.46 17.27 -2.97
C LEU A 841 -88.44 17.75 -4.05
N ARG A 842 -88.00 17.88 -5.31
CA ARG A 842 -88.85 18.32 -6.42
C ARG A 842 -90.06 17.40 -6.66
N HIS A 843 -89.97 16.11 -6.36
CA HIS A 843 -91.09 15.17 -6.42
C HIS A 843 -91.90 15.03 -5.12
N SER A 844 -91.40 15.52 -3.98
CA SER A 844 -92.04 15.30 -2.66
C SER A 844 -92.76 16.52 -2.06
N VAL A 845 -92.80 17.67 -2.74
CA VAL A 845 -93.51 18.88 -2.26
C VAL A 845 -95.00 18.80 -2.61
N ARG A 846 -95.79 18.38 -1.61
CA ARG A 846 -97.24 18.67 -1.50
C ARG A 846 -97.47 19.17 -0.06
N LYS A 847 -98.16 20.31 0.09
CA LYS A 847 -98.16 21.16 1.32
C LYS A 847 -98.22 20.38 2.64
N SER A 848 -97.29 20.67 3.55
CA SER A 848 -97.39 20.34 4.98
C SER A 848 -96.47 21.23 5.82
N ASP A 849 -97.03 21.95 6.79
CA ASP A 849 -96.38 23.07 7.48
C ASP A 849 -95.22 22.65 8.42
N ARG A 850 -95.03 21.34 8.66
CA ARG A 850 -93.87 20.83 9.41
C ARG A 850 -92.58 20.77 8.59
N LEU A 851 -92.63 20.94 7.26
CA LEU A 851 -91.42 20.93 6.44
C LEU A 851 -90.62 22.23 6.52
N ASP A 852 -91.24 23.36 6.86
CA ASP A 852 -90.59 24.67 6.78
C ASP A 852 -89.40 24.83 7.74
N PHE A 853 -89.40 24.16 8.89
CA PHE A 853 -88.26 24.18 9.82
C PHE A 853 -87.03 23.46 9.24
N LEU A 854 -87.23 22.32 8.57
CA LEU A 854 -86.15 21.58 7.89
C LEU A 854 -85.72 22.29 6.59
N LEU A 855 -86.67 22.89 5.87
CA LEU A 855 -86.37 23.73 4.70
C LEU A 855 -85.66 25.04 5.06
N ALA A 856 -85.87 25.59 6.26
CA ALA A 856 -85.12 26.73 6.77
C ALA A 856 -83.66 26.36 7.03
N ILE A 857 -83.41 25.19 7.65
CA ILE A 857 -82.05 24.66 7.85
C ILE A 857 -81.38 24.37 6.50
N SER A 858 -82.06 23.71 5.57
CA SER A 858 -81.48 23.42 4.24
C SER A 858 -81.26 24.69 3.42
N ARG A 859 -82.15 25.69 3.49
CA ARG A 859 -81.93 27.02 2.89
C ARG A 859 -80.77 27.77 3.54
N GLY A 860 -80.60 27.66 4.85
CA GLY A 860 -79.44 28.23 5.56
C GLY A 860 -78.11 27.65 5.05
N ILE A 861 -78.08 26.34 4.76
CA ILE A 861 -76.92 25.66 4.17
C ILE A 861 -76.74 26.06 2.69
N TYR A 862 -77.80 26.06 1.88
CA TYR A 862 -77.74 26.46 0.47
C TYR A 862 -77.29 27.93 0.31
N SER A 863 -77.74 28.81 1.21
CA SER A 863 -77.34 30.22 1.33
C SER A 863 -75.88 30.43 1.77
N CYS A 864 -75.17 29.37 2.20
CA CYS A 864 -73.73 29.44 2.41
C CYS A 864 -72.92 29.31 1.11
N PHE A 865 -73.53 28.78 0.04
CA PHE A 865 -72.88 28.58 -1.27
C PHE A 865 -73.36 29.55 -2.36
N SER A 866 -74.61 30.05 -2.30
CA SER A 866 -75.11 31.09 -3.22
C SER A 866 -74.57 32.48 -2.86
N GLY A 867 -73.25 32.66 -2.97
CA GLY A 867 -72.51 33.86 -2.58
C GLY A 867 -72.16 34.81 -3.71
N VAL A 868 -72.93 34.84 -4.81
CA VAL A 868 -72.72 35.75 -5.94
C VAL A 868 -74.07 36.32 -6.42
N GLU A 869 -74.38 37.55 -6.02
CA GLU A 869 -75.34 38.39 -6.73
C GLU A 869 -74.55 39.33 -7.66
N HIS A 870 -74.89 39.34 -8.95
CA HIS A 870 -74.41 40.35 -9.89
C HIS A 870 -75.32 41.59 -9.78
N THR A 871 -74.73 42.73 -9.42
CA THR A 871 -75.46 44.00 -9.32
C THR A 871 -75.61 44.66 -10.69
N ASP A 872 -76.48 44.13 -11.53
CA ASP A 872 -76.74 44.68 -12.87
C ASP A 872 -77.72 45.86 -12.89
N LEU A 873 -77.57 46.70 -13.92
CA LEU A 873 -78.06 48.08 -13.94
C LEU A 873 -79.57 48.23 -14.13
N ASN A 874 -80.16 49.16 -13.37
CA ASN A 874 -81.04 50.21 -13.91
C ASN A 874 -81.06 51.38 -12.92
N GLY A 875 -81.11 52.64 -13.39
CA GLY A 875 -80.92 53.78 -12.49
C GLY A 875 -81.48 55.11 -12.97
N SER A 876 -81.46 56.09 -12.06
CA SER A 876 -81.71 57.51 -12.37
C SER A 876 -80.96 58.43 -11.40
N ILE A 877 -79.93 59.11 -11.93
CA ILE A 877 -79.51 60.48 -11.60
C ILE A 877 -79.53 60.91 -10.11
N GLN A 878 -78.36 60.91 -9.47
CA GLN A 878 -77.83 62.10 -8.77
C GLN A 878 -76.30 62.02 -8.56
N SER A 879 -75.69 63.12 -8.10
CA SER A 879 -74.24 63.41 -8.17
C SER A 879 -73.37 62.70 -7.11
N PRO A 880 -72.04 62.59 -7.32
CA PRO A 880 -71.17 61.71 -6.53
C PRO A 880 -70.56 62.33 -5.27
N ASP A 881 -70.11 61.46 -4.35
CA ASP A 881 -69.30 61.83 -3.18
C ASP A 881 -67.95 61.10 -3.16
N VAL A 882 -66.91 61.76 -2.65
CA VAL A 882 -65.50 61.43 -2.98
C VAL A 882 -64.80 60.62 -1.89
N THR A 883 -64.83 59.28 -1.99
CA THR A 883 -64.03 58.39 -1.11
C THR A 883 -63.44 57.14 -1.76
N THR A 884 -64.07 56.56 -2.79
CA THR A 884 -63.71 55.22 -3.29
C THR A 884 -62.42 55.14 -4.10
N ASN A 885 -62.04 56.19 -4.83
CA ASN A 885 -60.87 56.17 -5.73
C ASN A 885 -59.51 56.01 -5.01
N TYR A 886 -59.43 56.25 -3.69
CA TYR A 886 -58.15 56.26 -2.97
C TYR A 886 -57.58 54.86 -2.68
N SER A 887 -58.43 53.84 -2.57
CA SER A 887 -57.99 52.46 -2.29
C SER A 887 -57.45 51.77 -3.53
N GLN A 888 -58.16 51.87 -4.66
CA GLN A 888 -57.74 51.30 -5.95
C GLN A 888 -56.44 51.95 -6.46
N ALA A 889 -56.31 53.28 -6.36
CA ALA A 889 -55.09 53.98 -6.75
C ALA A 889 -53.84 53.51 -5.97
N ASN A 890 -53.97 53.24 -4.67
CA ASN A 890 -52.87 52.75 -3.84
C ASN A 890 -52.53 51.28 -4.11
N MET A 891 -53.53 50.43 -4.38
CA MET A 891 -53.28 49.01 -4.70
C MET A 891 -52.62 48.85 -6.08
N LEU A 892 -53.04 49.64 -7.07
CA LEU A 892 -52.42 49.69 -8.39
C LEU A 892 -50.99 50.26 -8.31
N LYS A 893 -50.76 51.29 -7.47
CA LYS A 893 -49.40 51.76 -7.14
C LYS A 893 -48.52 50.69 -6.51
N MET A 894 -49.02 49.89 -5.57
CA MET A 894 -48.22 48.79 -5.00
C MET A 894 -47.93 47.67 -6.00
N LEU A 895 -48.87 47.36 -6.89
CA LEU A 895 -48.61 46.40 -7.99
C LEU A 895 -47.64 46.95 -9.03
N GLN A 896 -47.64 48.26 -9.29
CA GLN A 896 -46.64 48.91 -10.13
C GLN A 896 -45.27 48.97 -9.44
N THR A 897 -45.15 49.36 -8.16
CA THR A 897 -43.84 49.33 -7.48
C THR A 897 -43.31 47.92 -7.27
N ALA A 898 -44.17 46.91 -7.10
CA ALA A 898 -43.75 45.51 -7.12
C ALA A 898 -43.25 45.08 -8.52
N LYS A 899 -43.96 45.46 -9.59
CA LYS A 899 -43.54 45.19 -10.98
C LYS A 899 -42.26 45.96 -11.36
N ASP A 900 -42.06 47.15 -10.81
CA ASP A 900 -40.88 47.98 -11.04
C ASP A 900 -39.68 47.50 -10.20
N MET A 901 -39.91 46.93 -9.01
CA MET A 901 -38.86 46.19 -8.27
C MET A 901 -38.47 44.89 -8.99
N VAL A 902 -39.43 44.14 -9.53
CA VAL A 902 -39.15 42.92 -10.31
C VAL A 902 -38.48 43.23 -11.66
N SER A 903 -38.78 44.35 -12.31
CA SER A 903 -38.15 44.73 -13.59
C SER A 903 -36.84 45.52 -13.46
N SER A 904 -36.61 46.23 -12.34
CA SER A 904 -35.29 46.82 -12.03
C SER A 904 -34.29 45.77 -11.53
N ALA A 905 -34.76 44.68 -10.91
CA ALA A 905 -33.98 43.47 -10.69
C ALA A 905 -33.76 42.73 -12.03
N ARG A 906 -32.75 43.14 -12.81
CA ARG A 906 -32.29 42.47 -14.04
C ARG A 906 -31.73 41.07 -13.76
N VAL A 907 -32.60 40.09 -13.54
CA VAL A 907 -32.22 38.69 -13.32
C VAL A 907 -31.96 37.95 -14.63
N GLU A 908 -32.73 38.22 -15.69
CA GLU A 908 -32.58 37.53 -16.99
C GLU A 908 -31.19 37.78 -17.62
N ASN A 909 -30.76 39.04 -17.73
CA ASN A 909 -29.39 39.38 -18.18
C ASN A 909 -28.27 38.83 -17.28
N SER A 910 -28.55 38.50 -16.02
CA SER A 910 -27.55 37.92 -15.12
C SER A 910 -27.44 36.40 -15.25
N LEU A 911 -28.47 35.72 -15.77
CA LEU A 911 -28.43 34.29 -16.01
C LEU A 911 -27.69 33.97 -17.31
N ASP A 912 -28.01 34.68 -18.40
CA ASP A 912 -27.35 34.51 -19.70
C ASP A 912 -25.84 34.85 -19.60
N ASN A 913 -25.49 35.96 -18.96
CA ASN A 913 -24.08 36.31 -18.72
C ASN A 913 -23.35 35.24 -17.89
N ALA A 914 -24.00 34.65 -16.87
CA ALA A 914 -23.38 33.61 -16.05
C ALA A 914 -23.17 32.29 -16.82
N TYR A 915 -24.07 31.94 -17.75
CA TYR A 915 -23.84 30.83 -18.69
C TYR A 915 -22.74 31.14 -19.71
N GLN A 916 -22.60 32.41 -20.12
CA GLN A 916 -21.52 32.84 -21.01
C GLN A 916 -20.14 32.83 -20.33
N ASP A 917 -20.01 33.39 -19.12
CA ASP A 917 -18.79 33.33 -18.31
C ASP A 917 -18.39 31.88 -18.01
N ALA A 918 -19.34 31.00 -17.69
CA ALA A 918 -19.07 29.57 -17.49
C ALA A 918 -18.54 28.89 -18.77
N GLY A 919 -19.09 29.23 -19.93
CA GLY A 919 -18.62 28.73 -21.23
C GLY A 919 -17.23 29.23 -21.62
N GLU A 920 -16.90 30.49 -21.34
CA GLU A 920 -15.54 31.01 -21.56
C GLU A 920 -14.52 30.42 -20.58
N LEU A 921 -14.90 30.17 -19.32
CA LEU A 921 -14.06 29.45 -18.35
C LEU A 921 -13.75 28.01 -18.79
N GLU A 922 -14.71 27.30 -19.39
CA GLU A 922 -14.48 25.95 -19.90
C GLU A 922 -13.52 25.95 -21.12
N GLN A 923 -13.66 26.94 -22.03
CA GLN A 923 -12.72 27.11 -23.15
C GLN A 923 -11.33 27.59 -22.72
N ALA A 924 -11.24 28.46 -21.70
CA ALA A 924 -9.97 28.90 -21.12
C ALA A 924 -9.23 27.75 -20.43
N GLY A 925 -9.94 26.95 -19.62
CA GLY A 925 -9.40 25.74 -18.98
C GLY A 925 -8.92 24.70 -20.00
N SER A 926 -9.59 24.57 -21.14
CA SER A 926 -9.13 23.71 -22.24
C SER A 926 -7.87 24.24 -22.94
N ARG A 927 -7.66 25.57 -23.01
CA ARG A 927 -6.45 26.15 -23.62
C ARG A 927 -5.23 26.14 -22.68
N GLN A 928 -5.41 26.27 -21.37
CA GLN A 928 -4.30 26.25 -20.41
C GLN A 928 -3.64 24.87 -20.22
N ARG A 929 -4.23 23.77 -20.73
CA ARG A 929 -3.58 22.45 -20.75
C ARG A 929 -2.54 22.26 -21.86
N ALA A 930 -2.33 23.25 -22.74
CA ALA A 930 -1.46 23.11 -23.93
C ALA A 930 -0.01 23.64 -23.76
N HIS A 931 0.25 24.52 -22.79
CA HIS A 931 1.60 25.08 -22.54
C HIS A 931 1.88 25.27 -21.05
N GLY A 932 2.91 24.60 -20.55
CA GLY A 932 3.57 24.93 -19.28
C GLY A 932 5.02 25.38 -19.53
N PRO A 933 5.57 26.29 -18.71
CA PRO A 933 7.02 26.53 -18.68
C PRO A 933 7.65 26.44 -17.27
N SER A 934 8.87 25.89 -17.25
CA SER A 934 10.01 26.16 -16.34
C SER A 934 9.79 26.79 -14.96
N ALA A 935 10.33 26.13 -13.91
CA ALA A 935 10.55 26.72 -12.60
C ALA A 935 11.74 27.70 -12.57
N GLN A 936 11.69 28.70 -11.68
CA GLN A 936 12.84 29.49 -11.22
C GLN A 936 12.64 29.96 -9.76
N SER A 937 13.71 30.47 -9.13
CA SER A 937 13.90 30.50 -7.67
C SER A 937 13.71 31.87 -6.98
N GLY A 938 13.21 31.85 -5.73
CA GLY A 938 13.25 32.97 -4.77
C GLY A 938 12.34 32.66 -3.55
N VAL A 939 12.84 32.24 -2.38
CA VAL A 939 13.61 33.00 -1.37
C VAL A 939 12.84 34.19 -0.77
N SER A 940 12.26 33.99 0.43
CA SER A 940 12.47 34.85 1.64
C SER A 940 11.30 34.82 2.65
N ARG A 941 11.62 34.47 3.91
CA ARG A 941 11.02 34.93 5.19
C ARG A 941 9.50 35.13 5.30
N ARG A 942 8.88 34.28 6.13
CA ARG A 942 8.67 34.65 7.55
C ARG A 942 8.83 33.43 8.45
#